data_AF-A0A1G5EFM6-F1
#
_entry.id   AF-A0A1G5EFM6-F1
#
_cell.length_a   1.000
_cell.length_b   1.000
_cell.length_c   1.000
_cell.angle_alpha   90.00
_cell.angle_beta   90.00
_cell.angle_gamma   90.00
#
_symmetry.space_group_name_H-M   'P 1'
#
loop_
_entity.id
_entity.type
_entity.pdbx_description
1 polymer ?
#
loop_
_entity_poly.entity_id
_entity_poly.type
_entity_poly.pdbx_seq_one_letter_code
_entity_poly.pdbx_strand_id
1 'polypeptide(L)'
;MRILSVITVLIAYGSLYPGNFSTPDAGAVKQFLTDWRLFTSPGDLLGNIALFFPLGVAGILFGSGRGDATIRVAGLLLFALVYSFILQLAQVWLPSRSAALADVLWNMTGMLSGMAAAHVLGKRSPGSAHPFDAASLVPLLVLILWLLTELLPLVPTLDWQKFKDALKPLLVEFNISFSAAAMHAAGAFVAGSAFVALGRQPAAWLGGALALVWAGKVVIVNLTLDASLLIGSLAGYAGCLVLSRLGRAKLFEAAFWLLLIAWSIIALTPFSPASGGTFNGIPFATMLRGSMETGARGLVQSLFIYTALLWLLQRTRMGIAKATAGLVVWSCLIELAQMGLLGRTADVTEPILLLLVGWALSVMQKHGDPARQETVTPVSQPRPLVAVPTGTSGKHALASMAIGIGMCVAIGWLITRSPLIPYNVRELVYEGHPFRSLLLLVALLYWAMGFPILIVQWLARGELYLLSFPPLVLLHGSIAWLLLWSAVPSESIHDIVGAPVLHWPWEWEIIGRFLALFSLWSVAATAGAVIAAKRLLPGANGAQSALLGWAIGACLFLPISYYIVVMVASTDNLVELMAGNGSVGAFLLIGLAMAGISFGGAKATLALIPGIAGRTSAVAWVLASGALAYLAIYLGTEQVIVKYNQVFSALQFLLSSDRSHLAGPGELAVRYIALWSALIGAIVMVQYPLWRWTVSNRGSPIAV
;
A
#
# COMPACT_ATOMS: atom_id res chain seq x y z
N MET A 1 -19.36 -0.51 2.94
CA MET A 1 -18.73 0.03 1.70
C MET A 1 -17.20 -0.04 1.74
N ARG A 2 -16.50 0.64 2.67
CA ARG A 2 -15.01 0.71 2.70
C ARG A 2 -14.29 -0.64 2.69
N ILE A 3 -14.64 -1.51 3.65
CA ILE A 3 -14.02 -2.84 3.82
C ILE A 3 -14.29 -3.73 2.60
N LEU A 4 -15.49 -3.63 2.02
CA LEU A 4 -15.86 -4.38 0.81
C LEU A 4 -14.95 -4.02 -0.37
N SER A 5 -14.71 -2.74 -0.63
CA SER A 5 -13.83 -2.32 -1.72
C SER A 5 -12.39 -2.84 -1.59
N VAL A 6 -11.83 -2.86 -0.37
CA VAL A 6 -10.50 -3.46 -0.13
C VAL A 6 -10.50 -4.94 -0.46
N ILE A 7 -11.48 -5.67 0.08
CA ILE A 7 -11.58 -7.11 -0.14
C ILE A 7 -11.71 -7.39 -1.64
N THR A 8 -12.56 -6.64 -2.35
CA THR A 8 -12.69 -6.74 -3.82
C THR A 8 -11.34 -6.54 -4.52
N VAL A 9 -10.58 -5.48 -4.18
CA VAL A 9 -9.26 -5.23 -4.79
C VAL A 9 -8.26 -6.35 -4.48
N LEU A 10 -8.23 -6.85 -3.25
CA LEU A 10 -7.36 -7.98 -2.87
C LEU A 10 -7.74 -9.26 -3.61
N ILE A 11 -9.03 -9.51 -3.83
CA ILE A 11 -9.53 -10.64 -4.64
C ILE A 11 -9.02 -10.50 -6.08
N ALA A 12 -9.20 -9.35 -6.73
CA ALA A 12 -8.68 -9.12 -8.08
C ALA A 12 -7.16 -9.31 -8.14
N TYR A 13 -6.44 -8.76 -7.16
CA TYR A 13 -5.00 -8.87 -7.08
C TYR A 13 -4.55 -10.33 -7.01
N GLY A 14 -5.12 -11.12 -6.09
CA GLY A 14 -4.80 -12.54 -5.93
C GLY A 14 -5.18 -13.38 -7.15
N SER A 15 -6.35 -13.13 -7.75
CA SER A 15 -6.82 -13.86 -8.93
C SER A 15 -6.00 -13.56 -10.19
N LEU A 16 -5.51 -12.33 -10.36
CA LEU A 16 -4.79 -11.92 -11.58
C LEU A 16 -3.27 -11.99 -11.43
N TYR A 17 -2.75 -12.31 -10.24
CA TYR A 17 -1.32 -12.53 -10.02
C TYR A 17 -0.82 -13.77 -10.80
N PRO A 18 0.37 -13.73 -11.45
CA PRO A 18 1.40 -12.67 -11.43
C PRO A 18 1.22 -11.56 -12.47
N GLY A 19 0.12 -11.55 -13.22
CA GLY A 19 -0.16 -10.53 -14.25
C GLY A 19 0.65 -10.73 -15.53
N ASN A 20 1.12 -11.94 -15.83
CA ASN A 20 1.87 -12.26 -17.05
C ASN A 20 0.94 -12.51 -18.24
N PHE A 21 0.11 -11.51 -18.59
CA PHE A 21 -0.89 -11.67 -19.64
C PHE A 21 -0.24 -11.93 -21.01
N SER A 22 -0.72 -12.94 -21.73
CA SER A 22 -0.29 -13.30 -23.08
C SER A 22 -1.48 -13.51 -24.00
N THR A 23 -1.22 -13.54 -25.31
CA THR A 23 -2.22 -13.97 -26.28
C THR A 23 -2.62 -15.42 -26.00
N PRO A 24 -3.91 -15.73 -25.80
CA PRO A 24 -4.36 -17.08 -25.51
C PRO A 24 -4.33 -17.93 -26.78
N ASP A 25 -4.22 -19.25 -26.61
CA ASP A 25 -4.28 -20.19 -27.71
C ASP A 25 -5.62 -20.10 -28.47
N ALA A 26 -5.59 -20.44 -29.76
CA ALA A 26 -6.78 -20.42 -30.61
C ALA A 26 -7.88 -21.32 -30.02
N GLY A 27 -9.02 -20.71 -29.67
CA GLY A 27 -10.17 -21.42 -29.09
C GLY A 27 -10.18 -21.53 -27.55
N ALA A 28 -9.18 -21.00 -26.84
CA ALA A 28 -9.13 -21.06 -25.37
C ALA A 28 -10.37 -20.46 -24.68
N VAL A 29 -10.92 -19.36 -25.20
CA VAL A 29 -12.17 -18.76 -24.68
C VAL A 29 -13.35 -19.71 -24.89
N LYS A 30 -13.43 -20.39 -26.05
CA LYS A 30 -14.47 -21.38 -26.31
C LYS A 30 -14.33 -22.56 -25.36
N GLN A 31 -13.10 -23.05 -25.17
CA GLN A 31 -12.80 -24.13 -24.23
C GLN A 31 -13.24 -23.75 -22.81
N PHE A 32 -12.85 -22.57 -22.30
CA PHE A 32 -13.28 -22.05 -21.00
C PHE A 32 -14.81 -22.03 -20.83
N LEU A 33 -15.56 -21.63 -21.86
CA LEU A 33 -17.03 -21.61 -21.81
C LEU A 33 -17.68 -23.00 -21.90
N THR A 34 -16.96 -24.00 -22.41
CA THR A 34 -17.50 -25.36 -22.62
C THR A 34 -16.96 -26.40 -21.62
N ASP A 35 -15.84 -26.14 -20.95
CA ASP A 35 -15.24 -27.05 -19.99
C ASP A 35 -15.90 -26.91 -18.62
N TRP A 36 -16.70 -27.92 -18.26
CA TRP A 36 -17.51 -27.93 -17.04
C TRP A 36 -17.00 -28.94 -16.01
N ARG A 37 -15.69 -29.16 -15.93
CA ARG A 37 -15.10 -29.97 -14.86
C ARG A 37 -15.28 -29.26 -13.51
N LEU A 38 -16.25 -29.71 -12.73
CA LEU A 38 -16.59 -29.13 -11.43
C LEU A 38 -15.45 -29.21 -10.41
N PHE A 39 -14.54 -30.18 -10.55
CA PHE A 39 -13.43 -30.41 -9.63
C PHE A 39 -12.11 -30.49 -10.41
N THR A 40 -11.21 -29.54 -10.13
CA THR A 40 -9.84 -29.50 -10.65
C THR A 40 -8.88 -30.13 -9.62
N SER A 41 -8.74 -29.47 -8.48
CA SER A 41 -7.99 -29.98 -7.32
C SER A 41 -8.63 -29.47 -6.01
N PRO A 42 -8.46 -30.20 -4.88
CA PRO A 42 -8.96 -29.74 -3.58
C PRO A 42 -8.37 -28.39 -3.16
N GLY A 43 -7.11 -28.11 -3.50
CA GLY A 43 -6.44 -26.85 -3.17
C GLY A 43 -7.02 -25.65 -3.93
N ASP A 44 -7.35 -25.84 -5.20
CA ASP A 44 -7.95 -24.82 -6.06
C ASP A 44 -9.39 -24.49 -5.62
N LEU A 45 -10.18 -25.53 -5.34
CA LEU A 45 -11.52 -25.41 -4.77
C LEU A 45 -11.52 -24.66 -3.44
N LEU A 46 -10.65 -25.06 -2.50
CA LEU A 46 -10.55 -24.41 -1.19
C LEU A 46 -10.03 -22.96 -1.32
N GLY A 47 -9.10 -22.72 -2.25
CA GLY A 47 -8.59 -21.38 -2.56
C GLY A 47 -9.70 -20.42 -3.01
N ASN A 48 -10.52 -20.84 -3.97
CA ASN A 48 -11.64 -20.03 -4.48
C ASN A 48 -12.72 -19.76 -3.42
N ILE A 49 -13.07 -20.76 -2.60
CA ILE A 49 -13.99 -20.58 -1.46
C ILE A 49 -13.40 -19.57 -0.46
N ALA A 50 -12.15 -19.76 -0.05
CA ALA A 50 -11.48 -18.91 0.92
C ALA A 50 -11.33 -17.45 0.42
N LEU A 51 -11.15 -17.25 -0.88
CA LEU A 51 -10.98 -15.94 -1.50
C LEU A 51 -12.24 -15.07 -1.40
N PHE A 52 -13.42 -15.65 -1.64
CA PHE A 52 -14.70 -14.92 -1.60
C PHE A 52 -15.41 -14.96 -0.23
N PHE A 53 -15.01 -15.85 0.68
CA PHE A 53 -15.58 -15.92 2.04
C PHE A 53 -15.54 -14.58 2.80
N PRO A 54 -14.41 -13.83 2.85
CA PRO A 54 -14.36 -12.53 3.52
C PRO A 54 -15.34 -11.50 2.92
N LEU A 55 -15.57 -11.56 1.60
CA LEU A 55 -16.51 -10.66 0.92
C LEU A 55 -17.95 -10.92 1.39
N GLY A 56 -18.32 -12.20 1.55
CA GLY A 56 -19.61 -12.62 2.09
C GLY A 56 -19.84 -12.14 3.52
N VAL A 57 -18.84 -12.36 4.39
CA VAL A 57 -18.88 -11.89 5.79
C VAL A 57 -19.04 -10.36 5.83
N ALA A 58 -18.16 -9.63 5.14
CA ALA A 58 -18.17 -8.17 5.15
C ALA A 58 -19.44 -7.57 4.54
N GLY A 59 -20.05 -8.25 3.56
CA GLY A 59 -21.28 -7.82 2.89
C GLY A 59 -22.47 -7.75 3.83
N ILE A 60 -22.54 -8.69 4.78
CA ILE A 60 -23.58 -8.73 5.81
C ILE A 60 -23.23 -7.80 6.97
N LEU A 61 -22.00 -7.86 7.48
CA LEU A 61 -21.60 -7.10 8.69
C LEU A 61 -21.50 -5.59 8.47
N PHE A 62 -21.02 -5.16 7.31
CA PHE A 62 -20.76 -3.74 7.00
C PHE A 62 -21.66 -3.18 5.89
N GLY A 63 -22.75 -3.90 5.58
CA GLY A 63 -23.79 -3.44 4.67
C GLY A 63 -24.57 -2.27 5.27
N SER A 64 -24.89 -1.25 4.47
CA SER A 64 -25.73 -0.14 4.93
C SER A 64 -27.12 -0.66 5.32
N GLY A 65 -27.61 -0.28 6.50
CA GLY A 65 -28.96 -0.62 6.98
C GLY A 65 -30.10 0.16 6.31
N ARG A 66 -29.83 0.83 5.18
CA ARG A 66 -30.82 1.59 4.41
C ARG A 66 -31.30 0.72 3.24
N GLY A 67 -32.59 0.37 3.22
CA GLY A 67 -33.25 -0.41 2.17
C GLY A 67 -33.61 -1.85 2.57
N ASP A 68 -34.31 -2.54 1.67
CA ASP A 68 -34.72 -3.94 1.84
C ASP A 68 -33.49 -4.87 1.87
N ALA A 69 -33.39 -5.69 2.93
CA ALA A 69 -32.31 -6.65 3.12
C ALA A 69 -32.22 -7.66 1.97
N THR A 70 -33.36 -8.04 1.38
CA THR A 70 -33.45 -9.00 0.27
C THR A 70 -32.80 -8.43 -0.98
N ILE A 71 -33.15 -7.19 -1.35
CA ILE A 71 -32.57 -6.50 -2.51
C ILE A 71 -31.06 -6.34 -2.34
N ARG A 72 -30.61 -6.02 -1.12
CA ARG A 72 -29.18 -5.87 -0.82
C ARG A 72 -28.42 -7.20 -0.98
N VAL A 73 -28.95 -8.30 -0.43
CA VAL A 73 -28.34 -9.63 -0.57
C VAL A 73 -28.32 -10.06 -2.03
N ALA A 74 -29.43 -9.88 -2.75
CA ALA A 74 -29.51 -10.16 -4.18
C ALA A 74 -28.47 -9.34 -4.98
N GLY A 75 -28.33 -8.04 -4.67
CA GLY A 75 -27.34 -7.17 -5.29
C GLY A 75 -25.89 -7.61 -5.01
N LEU A 76 -25.59 -8.04 -3.78
CA LEU A 76 -24.26 -8.57 -3.42
C LEU A 76 -23.95 -9.89 -4.13
N LEU A 77 -24.93 -10.79 -4.24
CA LEU A 77 -24.77 -12.05 -4.97
C LEU A 77 -24.59 -11.82 -6.46
N LEU A 78 -25.37 -10.91 -7.06
CA LEU A 78 -25.23 -10.53 -8.47
C LEU A 78 -23.85 -9.92 -8.72
N PHE A 79 -23.41 -9.00 -7.85
CA PHE A 79 -22.07 -8.42 -7.93
C PHE A 79 -20.99 -9.50 -7.85
N ALA A 80 -21.05 -10.40 -6.87
CA ALA A 80 -20.08 -11.47 -6.70
C ALA A 80 -20.03 -12.40 -7.92
N LEU A 81 -21.18 -12.73 -8.50
CA LEU A 81 -21.30 -13.58 -9.68
C LEU A 81 -20.62 -12.93 -10.90
N VAL A 82 -21.01 -11.70 -11.22
CA VAL A 82 -20.44 -10.94 -12.36
C VAL A 82 -18.95 -10.72 -12.14
N TYR A 83 -18.55 -10.35 -10.93
CA TYR A 83 -17.16 -10.08 -10.60
C TYR A 83 -16.29 -11.33 -10.71
N SER A 84 -16.74 -12.45 -10.15
CA SER A 84 -16.04 -13.73 -10.26
C SER A 84 -15.93 -14.20 -11.72
N PHE A 85 -16.99 -14.06 -12.52
CA PHE A 85 -16.97 -14.39 -13.93
C PHE A 85 -15.95 -13.52 -14.70
N ILE A 86 -15.91 -12.21 -14.45
CA ILE A 86 -14.93 -11.31 -15.08
C ILE A 86 -13.49 -11.71 -14.74
N LEU A 87 -13.22 -12.06 -13.47
CA LEU A 87 -11.88 -12.49 -13.05
C LEU A 87 -11.47 -13.81 -13.73
N GLN A 88 -12.37 -14.79 -13.78
CA GLN A 88 -12.11 -16.08 -14.42
C GLN A 88 -11.94 -15.95 -15.93
N LEU A 89 -12.74 -15.10 -16.57
CA LEU A 89 -12.57 -14.77 -17.97
C LEU A 89 -11.21 -14.11 -18.22
N ALA A 90 -10.82 -13.13 -17.39
CA ALA A 90 -9.52 -12.47 -17.52
C ALA A 90 -8.33 -13.44 -17.37
N GLN A 91 -8.48 -14.50 -16.57
CA GLN A 91 -7.46 -15.54 -16.42
C GLN A 91 -7.23 -16.38 -17.70
N VAL A 92 -8.13 -16.36 -18.69
CA VAL A 92 -7.88 -17.02 -19.98
C VAL A 92 -6.63 -16.43 -20.68
N TRP A 93 -6.33 -15.15 -20.41
CA TRP A 93 -5.13 -14.48 -20.90
C TRP A 93 -3.92 -14.67 -19.98
N LEU A 94 -4.00 -15.48 -18.91
CA LEU A 94 -2.89 -15.74 -17.99
C LEU A 94 -2.39 -17.19 -18.17
N PRO A 95 -1.27 -17.41 -18.90
CA PRO A 95 -0.76 -18.76 -19.17
C PRO A 95 -0.25 -19.48 -17.91
N SER A 96 0.01 -18.74 -16.83
CA SER A 96 0.40 -19.29 -15.52
C SER A 96 -0.78 -19.78 -14.67
N ARG A 97 -2.03 -19.59 -15.14
CA ARG A 97 -3.26 -19.91 -14.41
C ARG A 97 -4.15 -20.80 -15.27
N SER A 98 -4.85 -21.71 -14.61
CA SER A 98 -5.90 -22.52 -15.22
C SER A 98 -7.24 -21.83 -15.02
N ALA A 99 -7.73 -21.11 -16.02
CA ALA A 99 -9.07 -20.55 -15.97
C ALA A 99 -10.12 -21.66 -16.00
N ALA A 100 -11.03 -21.68 -15.03
CA ALA A 100 -12.10 -22.66 -14.96
C ALA A 100 -13.44 -21.98 -14.67
N LEU A 101 -14.44 -22.22 -15.51
CA LEU A 101 -15.77 -21.64 -15.30
C LEU A 101 -16.43 -22.20 -14.01
N ALA A 102 -16.07 -23.42 -13.60
CA ALA A 102 -16.47 -24.03 -12.34
C ALA A 102 -16.01 -23.22 -11.11
N ASP A 103 -14.91 -22.47 -11.21
CA ASP A 103 -14.43 -21.65 -10.09
C ASP A 103 -15.37 -20.50 -9.77
N VAL A 104 -16.20 -20.06 -10.72
CA VAL A 104 -17.28 -19.11 -10.44
C VAL A 104 -18.24 -19.70 -9.41
N LEU A 105 -18.55 -21.00 -9.49
CA LEU A 105 -19.39 -21.68 -8.51
C LEU A 105 -18.71 -21.78 -7.13
N TRP A 106 -17.42 -22.08 -7.08
CA TRP A 106 -16.66 -22.17 -5.83
C TRP A 106 -16.50 -20.80 -5.15
N ASN A 107 -16.26 -19.75 -5.93
CA ASN A 107 -16.26 -18.37 -5.45
C ASN A 107 -17.64 -17.97 -4.89
N MET A 108 -18.73 -18.33 -5.57
CA MET A 108 -20.08 -18.10 -5.06
C MET A 108 -20.39 -18.90 -3.79
N THR A 109 -19.85 -20.12 -3.67
CA THR A 109 -19.94 -20.94 -2.46
C THR A 109 -19.20 -20.27 -1.29
N GLY A 110 -18.01 -19.71 -1.54
CA GLY A 110 -17.28 -18.86 -0.61
C GLY A 110 -18.12 -17.68 -0.13
N MET A 111 -18.70 -16.92 -1.07
CA MET A 111 -19.58 -15.78 -0.77
C MET A 111 -20.75 -16.20 0.14
N LEU A 112 -21.47 -17.25 -0.22
CA LEU A 112 -22.66 -17.73 0.52
C LEU A 112 -22.30 -18.25 1.92
N SER A 113 -21.23 -19.04 2.04
CA SER A 113 -20.76 -19.54 3.33
C SER A 113 -20.29 -18.41 4.25
N GLY A 114 -19.64 -17.38 3.70
CA GLY A 114 -19.29 -16.16 4.43
C GLY A 114 -20.50 -15.38 4.92
N MET A 115 -21.52 -15.20 4.07
CA MET A 115 -22.79 -14.57 4.49
C MET A 115 -23.49 -15.36 5.60
N ALA A 116 -23.55 -16.69 5.47
CA ALA A 116 -24.17 -17.58 6.45
C ALA A 116 -23.43 -17.50 7.81
N ALA A 117 -22.09 -17.52 7.78
CA ALA A 117 -21.28 -17.35 8.98
C ALA A 117 -21.58 -16.01 9.69
N ALA A 118 -21.62 -14.90 8.95
CA ALA A 118 -21.96 -13.60 9.51
C ALA A 118 -23.37 -13.56 10.13
N HIS A 119 -24.35 -14.22 9.50
CA HIS A 119 -25.71 -14.31 10.02
C HIS A 119 -25.81 -15.13 11.32
N VAL A 120 -25.12 -16.26 11.39
CA VAL A 120 -25.06 -17.10 12.60
C VAL A 120 -24.37 -16.37 13.74
N LEU A 121 -23.28 -15.66 13.45
CA LEU A 121 -22.59 -14.84 14.44
C LEU A 121 -23.46 -13.67 14.95
N GLY A 122 -24.29 -13.08 14.08
CA GLY A 122 -25.18 -11.96 14.43
C GLY A 122 -26.41 -12.36 15.24
N LYS A 123 -26.90 -13.60 15.11
CA LYS A 123 -28.06 -14.11 15.87
C LYS A 123 -27.80 -14.35 17.37
N ARG A 124 -26.54 -14.35 17.81
CA ARG A 124 -26.16 -14.70 19.20
C ARG A 124 -26.19 -13.52 20.18
N SER A 125 -26.67 -12.34 19.77
CA SER A 125 -26.83 -11.16 20.64
C SER A 125 -28.30 -10.72 20.70
N PRO A 126 -29.16 -11.34 21.55
CA PRO A 126 -30.52 -10.87 21.72
C PRO A 126 -30.53 -9.61 22.59
N GLY A 127 -30.93 -8.47 22.02
CA GLY A 127 -31.23 -7.24 22.78
C GLY A 127 -30.35 -6.01 22.50
N SER A 128 -29.33 -6.10 21.65
CA SER A 128 -28.55 -4.91 21.23
C SER A 128 -29.02 -4.39 19.86
N ALA A 129 -29.33 -3.09 19.78
CA ALA A 129 -29.71 -2.40 18.53
C ALA A 129 -28.59 -2.45 17.46
N HIS A 130 -27.39 -2.87 17.84
CA HIS A 130 -26.28 -3.18 16.96
C HIS A 130 -25.91 -4.67 17.13
N PRO A 131 -25.93 -5.49 16.07
CA PRO A 131 -25.71 -6.93 16.17
C PRO A 131 -24.27 -7.30 16.60
N PHE A 132 -23.35 -6.34 16.72
CA PHE A 132 -21.98 -6.58 17.11
C PHE A 132 -21.37 -5.43 17.92
N ASP A 133 -20.91 -5.73 19.13
CA ASP A 133 -19.97 -4.88 19.86
C ASP A 133 -18.54 -5.21 19.38
N ALA A 134 -17.84 -4.20 18.86
CA ALA A 134 -16.44 -4.31 18.44
C ALA A 134 -15.55 -4.84 19.58
N ALA A 135 -15.93 -4.63 20.84
CA ALA A 135 -15.21 -5.10 22.01
C ALA A 135 -15.14 -6.64 22.13
N SER A 136 -16.11 -7.37 21.55
CA SER A 136 -16.16 -8.84 21.54
C SER A 136 -15.76 -9.46 20.20
N LEU A 137 -15.95 -8.75 19.08
CA LEU A 137 -15.56 -9.25 17.76
C LEU A 137 -14.05 -9.43 17.59
N VAL A 138 -13.25 -8.45 18.04
CA VAL A 138 -11.79 -8.49 17.83
C VAL A 138 -11.13 -9.63 18.61
N PRO A 139 -11.42 -9.87 19.91
CA PRO A 139 -10.92 -11.05 20.62
C PRO A 139 -11.33 -12.38 19.96
N LEU A 140 -12.56 -12.48 19.45
CA LEU A 140 -13.02 -13.68 18.74
C LEU A 140 -12.24 -13.90 17.44
N LEU A 141 -12.00 -12.84 16.67
CA LEU A 141 -11.16 -12.89 15.47
C LEU A 141 -9.74 -13.34 15.80
N VAL A 142 -9.15 -12.83 16.88
CA VAL A 142 -7.82 -13.25 17.36
C VAL A 142 -7.79 -14.75 17.68
N LEU A 143 -8.82 -15.29 18.33
CA LEU A 143 -8.93 -16.73 18.62
C LEU A 143 -9.05 -17.57 17.35
N ILE A 144 -9.88 -17.14 16.40
CA ILE A 144 -10.05 -17.83 15.11
C ILE A 144 -8.72 -17.84 14.35
N LEU A 145 -8.05 -16.70 14.22
CA LEU A 145 -6.76 -16.58 13.53
C LEU A 145 -5.66 -17.40 14.20
N TRP A 146 -5.63 -17.45 15.54
CA TRP A 146 -4.71 -18.31 16.28
C TRP A 146 -4.95 -19.80 15.98
N LEU A 147 -6.19 -20.26 16.06
CA LEU A 147 -6.54 -21.66 15.74
C LEU A 147 -6.20 -22.00 14.29
N LEU A 148 -6.46 -21.11 13.34
CA LEU A 148 -6.09 -21.30 11.94
C LEU A 148 -4.56 -21.37 11.75
N THR A 149 -3.80 -20.53 12.47
CA THR A 149 -2.33 -20.59 12.47
C THR A 149 -1.84 -21.97 12.90
N GLU A 150 -2.51 -22.59 13.87
CA GLU A 150 -2.12 -23.90 14.40
C GLU A 150 -2.64 -25.09 13.59
N LEU A 151 -3.80 -24.97 12.94
CA LEU A 151 -4.54 -26.11 12.40
C LEU A 151 -4.71 -26.12 10.87
N LEU A 152 -4.28 -25.07 10.15
CA LEU A 152 -4.25 -25.13 8.68
C LEU A 152 -3.31 -26.26 8.21
N PRO A 153 -3.72 -27.09 7.23
CA PRO A 153 -4.77 -26.84 6.22
C PRO A 153 -6.21 -27.28 6.58
N LEU A 154 -6.48 -27.74 7.81
CA LEU A 154 -7.81 -28.24 8.24
C LEU A 154 -8.33 -29.47 7.47
N VAL A 155 -7.43 -30.26 6.89
CA VAL A 155 -7.78 -31.51 6.19
C VAL A 155 -7.47 -32.70 7.12
N PRO A 156 -8.47 -33.26 7.81
CA PRO A 156 -8.27 -34.42 8.67
C PRO A 156 -8.02 -35.68 7.84
N THR A 157 -7.16 -36.57 8.35
CA THR A 157 -6.98 -37.93 7.82
C THR A 157 -7.08 -38.96 8.93
N LEU A 158 -7.61 -40.14 8.60
CA LEU A 158 -7.67 -41.30 9.49
C LEU A 158 -6.59 -42.34 9.15
N ASP A 159 -5.53 -41.91 8.47
CA ASP A 159 -4.37 -42.76 8.17
C ASP A 159 -3.56 -43.03 9.44
N TRP A 160 -3.42 -44.32 9.77
CA TRP A 160 -2.64 -44.78 10.92
C TRP A 160 -1.16 -44.42 10.82
N GLN A 161 -0.60 -44.42 9.61
CA GLN A 161 0.80 -44.06 9.40
C GLN A 161 1.02 -42.58 9.75
N LYS A 162 0.09 -41.71 9.33
CA LYS A 162 0.11 -40.29 9.68
C LYS A 162 0.10 -40.05 11.19
N PHE A 163 -0.67 -40.81 11.97
CA PHE A 163 -0.68 -40.66 13.43
C PHE A 163 0.68 -40.95 14.06
N LYS A 164 1.37 -41.99 13.58
CA LYS A 164 2.74 -42.30 14.01
C LYS A 164 3.70 -41.18 13.61
N ASP A 165 3.63 -40.72 12.37
CA ASP A 165 4.51 -39.68 11.85
C ASP A 165 4.30 -38.34 12.57
N ALA A 166 3.05 -38.03 12.94
CA ALA A 166 2.73 -36.83 13.70
C ALA A 166 3.29 -36.84 15.13
N LEU A 167 3.43 -38.01 15.76
CA LEU A 167 3.95 -38.16 17.13
C LEU A 167 5.46 -38.42 17.19
N LYS A 168 6.07 -38.87 16.10
CA LYS A 168 7.49 -39.21 16.03
C LYS A 168 8.42 -38.06 16.47
N PRO A 169 8.21 -36.79 16.07
CA PRO A 169 9.07 -35.69 16.52
C PRO A 169 9.05 -35.48 18.04
N LEU A 170 7.89 -35.72 18.68
CA LEU A 170 7.76 -35.61 20.13
C LEU A 170 8.34 -36.83 20.87
N LEU A 171 8.14 -38.04 20.37
CA LEU A 171 8.49 -39.27 21.11
C LEU A 171 9.92 -39.75 20.86
N VAL A 172 10.49 -39.46 19.69
CA VAL A 172 11.78 -40.02 19.26
C VAL A 172 12.85 -38.94 19.14
N GLU A 173 12.55 -37.84 18.45
CA GLU A 173 13.56 -36.81 18.14
C GLU A 173 13.73 -35.80 19.28
N PHE A 174 12.64 -35.40 19.93
CA PHE A 174 12.59 -34.48 21.07
C PHE A 174 13.44 -33.21 20.89
N ASN A 175 13.43 -32.64 19.68
CA ASN A 175 14.15 -31.40 19.38
C ASN A 175 13.35 -30.18 19.80
N ILE A 176 13.98 -29.27 20.55
CA ILE A 176 13.36 -28.03 21.03
C ILE A 176 14.02 -26.85 20.30
N SER A 177 13.25 -26.20 19.44
CA SER A 177 13.54 -24.86 18.94
C SER A 177 12.97 -23.81 19.91
N PHE A 178 13.85 -22.97 20.46
CA PHE A 178 13.47 -21.88 21.35
C PHE A 178 12.56 -20.86 20.67
N SER A 179 12.84 -20.48 19.42
CA SER A 179 12.04 -19.50 18.68
C SER A 179 10.62 -20.02 18.42
N ALA A 180 10.49 -21.30 18.04
CA ALA A 180 9.19 -21.94 17.85
C ALA A 180 8.43 -22.07 19.18
N ALA A 181 9.09 -22.52 20.25
CA ALA A 181 8.48 -22.64 21.57
C ALA A 181 8.00 -21.29 22.11
N ALA A 182 8.78 -20.22 21.93
CA ALA A 182 8.40 -18.87 22.30
C ALA A 182 7.17 -18.38 21.53
N MET A 183 7.08 -18.68 20.23
CA MET A 183 5.92 -18.32 19.41
C MET A 183 4.65 -19.06 19.83
N HIS A 184 4.73 -20.37 20.13
CA HIS A 184 3.60 -21.13 20.65
C HIS A 184 3.18 -20.67 22.06
N ALA A 185 4.14 -20.31 22.90
CA ALA A 185 3.86 -19.71 24.22
C ALA A 185 3.13 -18.38 24.10
N ALA A 186 3.60 -17.48 23.22
CA ALA A 186 2.94 -16.22 22.94
C ALA A 186 1.53 -16.44 22.39
N GLY A 187 1.36 -17.35 21.44
CA GLY A 187 0.06 -17.69 20.85
C GLY A 187 -0.96 -18.15 21.89
N ALA A 188 -0.59 -19.14 22.72
CA ALA A 188 -1.44 -19.64 23.79
C ALA A 188 -1.76 -18.56 24.85
N PHE A 189 -0.80 -17.71 25.19
CA PHE A 189 -1.00 -16.61 26.15
C PHE A 189 -1.98 -15.56 25.60
N VAL A 190 -1.85 -15.18 24.32
CA VAL A 190 -2.74 -14.25 23.63
C VAL A 190 -4.16 -14.83 23.54
N ALA A 191 -4.30 -16.12 23.22
CA ALA A 191 -5.58 -16.81 23.20
C ALA A 191 -6.25 -16.81 24.59
N GLY A 192 -5.49 -17.10 25.65
CA GLY A 192 -5.98 -16.99 27.02
C GLY A 192 -6.45 -15.57 27.37
N SER A 193 -5.70 -14.56 26.94
CA SER A 193 -6.07 -13.15 27.09
C SER A 193 -7.36 -12.80 26.34
N ALA A 194 -7.56 -13.36 25.14
CA ALA A 194 -8.78 -13.19 24.37
C ALA A 194 -9.99 -13.84 25.05
N PHE A 195 -9.86 -15.03 25.62
CA PHE A 195 -10.93 -15.64 26.44
C PHE A 195 -11.30 -14.79 27.66
N VAL A 196 -10.30 -14.23 28.37
CA VAL A 196 -10.54 -13.31 29.49
C VAL A 196 -11.30 -12.05 29.02
N ALA A 197 -10.93 -11.50 27.86
CA ALA A 197 -11.62 -10.35 27.28
C ALA A 197 -13.08 -10.64 26.88
N LEU A 198 -13.38 -11.89 26.51
CA LEU A 198 -14.74 -12.38 26.24
C LEU A 198 -15.52 -12.78 27.51
N GLY A 199 -14.96 -12.51 28.70
CA GLY A 199 -15.59 -12.86 29.99
C GLY A 199 -15.63 -14.36 30.28
N ARG A 200 -14.81 -15.16 29.57
CA ARG A 200 -14.72 -16.62 29.76
C ARG A 200 -13.64 -16.97 30.76
N GLN A 201 -13.82 -18.10 31.46
CA GLN A 201 -12.79 -18.61 32.36
C GLN A 201 -11.59 -19.14 31.54
N PRO A 202 -10.39 -18.54 31.69
CA PRO A 202 -9.25 -18.86 30.83
C PRO A 202 -8.79 -20.31 30.98
N ALA A 203 -8.82 -20.89 32.19
CA ALA A 203 -8.34 -22.26 32.42
C ALA A 203 -9.09 -23.30 31.59
N ALA A 204 -10.42 -23.36 31.70
CA ALA A 204 -11.23 -24.37 30.99
C ALA A 204 -11.20 -24.15 29.47
N TRP A 205 -11.39 -22.90 29.02
CA TRP A 205 -11.49 -22.60 27.60
C TRP A 205 -10.15 -22.68 26.87
N LEU A 206 -9.07 -22.17 27.47
CA LEU A 206 -7.73 -22.32 26.89
C LEU A 206 -7.27 -23.77 26.94
N GLY A 207 -7.54 -24.50 28.04
CA GLY A 207 -7.21 -25.92 28.14
C GLY A 207 -7.91 -26.76 27.07
N GLY A 208 -9.21 -26.54 26.86
CA GLY A 208 -9.97 -27.19 25.79
C GLY A 208 -9.47 -26.82 24.40
N ALA A 209 -9.13 -25.55 24.17
CA ALA A 209 -8.58 -25.11 22.88
C ALA A 209 -7.19 -25.70 22.60
N LEU A 210 -6.33 -25.83 23.61
CA LEU A 210 -5.03 -26.47 23.49
C LEU A 210 -5.16 -27.97 23.22
N ALA A 211 -6.08 -28.66 23.91
CA ALA A 211 -6.38 -30.05 23.62
C ALA A 211 -6.86 -30.25 22.18
N LEU A 212 -7.70 -29.35 21.67
CA LEU A 212 -8.11 -29.33 20.28
C LEU A 212 -6.93 -29.12 19.33
N VAL A 213 -6.02 -28.19 19.65
CA VAL A 213 -4.81 -27.96 18.85
C VAL A 213 -3.96 -29.22 18.79
N TRP A 214 -3.67 -29.85 19.93
CA TRP A 214 -2.83 -31.05 19.98
C TRP A 214 -3.49 -32.24 19.25
N ALA A 215 -4.78 -32.48 19.47
CA ALA A 215 -5.52 -33.51 18.73
C ALA A 215 -5.51 -33.21 17.21
N GLY A 216 -5.69 -31.94 16.85
CA GLY A 216 -5.63 -31.48 15.47
C GLY A 216 -4.28 -31.73 14.82
N LYS A 217 -3.15 -31.46 15.48
CA LYS A 217 -1.81 -31.78 14.97
C LYS A 217 -1.64 -33.28 14.69
N VAL A 218 -2.26 -34.15 15.49
CA VAL A 218 -2.23 -35.60 15.29
C VAL A 218 -3.14 -36.06 14.15
N VAL A 219 -4.26 -35.37 13.88
CA VAL A 219 -5.25 -35.80 12.87
C VAL A 219 -5.10 -35.13 11.50
N ILE A 220 -4.68 -33.86 11.44
CA ILE A 220 -4.64 -33.07 10.20
C ILE A 220 -3.34 -33.29 9.43
N VAL A 221 -3.43 -33.53 8.12
CA VAL A 221 -2.27 -33.76 7.23
C VAL A 221 -1.23 -32.65 7.31
N ASN A 222 0.05 -32.96 7.05
CA ASN A 222 1.18 -32.04 7.07
C ASN A 222 1.46 -31.34 8.43
N LEU A 223 0.74 -31.71 9.48
CA LEU A 223 0.97 -31.25 10.85
C LEU A 223 1.57 -32.36 11.71
N THR A 224 2.49 -31.95 12.56
CA THR A 224 3.17 -32.79 13.53
C THR A 224 3.05 -32.17 14.93
N LEU A 225 3.12 -33.03 15.94
CA LEU A 225 3.23 -32.63 17.33
C LEU A 225 4.71 -32.72 17.71
N ASP A 226 5.34 -31.59 17.98
CA ASP A 226 6.74 -31.51 18.41
C ASP A 226 6.88 -31.00 19.85
N ALA A 227 8.10 -31.12 20.39
CA ALA A 227 8.40 -30.71 21.76
C ALA A 227 8.29 -29.18 21.96
N SER A 228 8.63 -28.38 20.95
CA SER A 228 8.52 -26.91 20.99
C SER A 228 7.08 -26.45 21.18
N LEU A 229 6.14 -27.02 20.43
CA LEU A 229 4.70 -26.74 20.56
C LEU A 229 4.19 -27.14 21.94
N LEU A 230 4.52 -28.33 22.42
CA LEU A 230 4.01 -28.83 23.69
C LEU A 230 4.53 -27.98 24.86
N ILE A 231 5.84 -27.74 24.93
CA ILE A 231 6.46 -26.92 25.97
C ILE A 231 5.99 -25.47 25.87
N GLY A 232 5.97 -24.89 24.66
CA GLY A 232 5.53 -23.53 24.43
C GLY A 232 4.08 -23.32 24.85
N SER A 233 3.16 -24.16 24.37
CA SER A 233 1.73 -24.04 24.72
C SER A 233 1.46 -24.24 26.21
N LEU A 234 2.16 -25.16 26.89
CA LEU A 234 2.07 -25.33 28.34
C LEU A 234 2.61 -24.11 29.10
N ALA A 235 3.74 -23.54 28.67
CA ALA A 235 4.31 -22.33 29.27
C ALA A 235 3.36 -21.13 29.10
N GLY A 236 2.77 -20.96 27.90
CA GLY A 236 1.77 -19.93 27.64
C GLY A 236 0.49 -20.11 28.48
N TYR A 237 0.02 -21.35 28.62
CA TYR A 237 -1.11 -21.70 29.48
C TYR A 237 -0.85 -21.33 30.95
N ALA A 238 0.27 -21.81 31.51
CA ALA A 238 0.64 -21.54 32.89
C ALA A 238 0.84 -20.03 33.14
N GLY A 239 1.54 -19.34 32.23
CA GLY A 239 1.75 -17.89 32.29
C GLY A 239 0.43 -17.11 32.29
N CYS A 240 -0.51 -17.48 31.41
CA CYS A 240 -1.82 -16.84 31.35
C CYS A 240 -2.60 -17.05 32.67
N LEU A 241 -2.57 -18.25 33.26
CA LEU A 241 -3.26 -18.51 34.52
C LEU A 241 -2.69 -17.69 35.67
N VAL A 242 -1.37 -17.61 35.80
CA VAL A 242 -0.71 -16.83 36.85
C VAL A 242 -1.03 -15.34 36.70
N LEU A 243 -0.86 -14.77 35.51
CA LEU A 243 -1.09 -13.34 35.28
C LEU A 243 -2.57 -12.95 35.29
N SER A 244 -3.48 -13.86 34.96
CA SER A 244 -4.92 -13.61 35.07
C SER A 244 -5.36 -13.28 36.51
N ARG A 245 -4.61 -13.78 37.52
CA ARG A 245 -4.83 -13.46 38.94
C ARG A 245 -4.35 -12.07 39.34
N LEU A 246 -3.39 -11.50 38.60
CA LEU A 246 -2.76 -10.20 38.90
C LEU A 246 -3.51 -9.01 38.27
N GLY A 247 -4.57 -9.27 37.50
CA GLY A 247 -5.45 -8.27 36.90
C GLY A 247 -5.34 -8.16 35.38
N ARG A 248 -6.41 -7.68 34.73
CA ARG A 248 -6.56 -7.65 33.26
C ARG A 248 -5.51 -6.79 32.56
N ALA A 249 -5.11 -5.66 33.16
CA ALA A 249 -4.14 -4.74 32.55
C ALA A 249 -2.75 -5.40 32.37
N LYS A 250 -2.23 -6.01 33.45
CA LYS A 250 -0.94 -6.72 33.42
C LYS A 250 -0.96 -7.91 32.48
N LEU A 251 -2.09 -8.63 32.40
CA LEU A 251 -2.27 -9.73 31.46
C LEU A 251 -2.12 -9.27 30.01
N PHE A 252 -2.83 -8.20 29.60
CA PHE A 252 -2.76 -7.71 28.22
C PHE A 252 -1.39 -7.11 27.87
N GLU A 253 -0.76 -6.42 28.81
CA GLU A 253 0.58 -5.87 28.63
C GLU A 253 1.63 -6.97 28.46
N ALA A 254 1.61 -8.01 29.30
CA ALA A 254 2.51 -9.14 29.18
C ALA A 254 2.27 -9.93 27.89
N ALA A 255 1.01 -10.15 27.49
CA ALA A 255 0.67 -10.79 26.24
C ALA A 255 1.24 -10.02 25.03
N PHE A 256 1.17 -8.68 25.08
CA PHE A 256 1.72 -7.82 24.03
C PHE A 256 3.24 -7.99 23.91
N TRP A 257 3.96 -7.83 25.02
CA TRP A 257 5.42 -7.92 25.00
C TRP A 257 5.90 -9.32 24.63
N LEU A 258 5.25 -10.37 25.15
CA LEU A 258 5.60 -11.75 24.83
C LEU A 258 5.42 -12.03 23.34
N LEU A 259 4.32 -11.58 22.72
CA LEU A 259 4.08 -11.75 21.29
C LEU A 259 5.04 -10.93 20.43
N LEU A 260 5.31 -9.66 20.80
CA LEU A 260 6.22 -8.80 20.07
C LEU A 260 7.65 -9.38 20.07
N ILE A 261 8.11 -9.85 21.22
CA ILE A 261 9.43 -10.46 21.38
C ILE A 261 9.50 -11.79 20.61
N ALA A 262 8.51 -12.67 20.77
CA ALA A 262 8.48 -13.95 20.06
C ALA A 262 8.47 -13.77 18.54
N TRP A 263 7.66 -12.84 18.02
CA TRP A 263 7.65 -12.49 16.60
C TRP A 263 9.00 -11.95 16.12
N SER A 264 9.63 -11.06 16.90
CA SER A 264 10.94 -10.51 16.53
C SER A 264 12.02 -11.59 16.49
N ILE A 265 12.03 -12.51 17.47
CA ILE A 265 12.97 -13.62 17.52
C ILE A 265 12.77 -14.55 16.33
N ILE A 266 11.53 -14.97 16.05
CA ILE A 266 11.27 -15.92 14.95
C ILE A 266 11.55 -15.30 13.57
N ALA A 267 11.29 -13.99 13.41
CA ALA A 267 11.56 -13.28 12.16
C ALA A 267 13.07 -13.15 11.86
N LEU A 268 13.92 -13.10 12.89
CA LEU A 268 15.38 -12.97 12.76
C LEU A 268 16.13 -14.31 12.86
N THR A 269 15.44 -15.41 13.15
CA THR A 269 16.05 -16.75 13.29
C THR A 269 15.96 -17.53 11.96
N PRO A 270 17.01 -18.21 11.47
CA PRO A 270 18.36 -18.26 12.04
C PRO A 270 19.10 -16.94 11.82
N PHE A 271 19.82 -16.49 12.85
CA PHE A 271 20.66 -15.31 12.74
C PHE A 271 21.98 -15.70 12.05
N SER A 272 21.95 -15.71 10.73
CA SER A 272 23.11 -16.07 9.89
C SER A 272 23.41 -14.90 8.96
N PRO A 273 24.32 -13.98 9.32
CA PRO A 273 24.62 -12.81 8.49
C PRO A 273 25.10 -13.19 7.09
N ALA A 274 24.64 -12.48 6.07
CA ALA A 274 25.05 -12.68 4.67
C ALA A 274 25.22 -11.34 3.95
N SER A 275 26.10 -11.31 2.96
CA SER A 275 26.26 -10.20 2.01
C SER A 275 25.35 -10.40 0.80
N GLY A 276 24.64 -9.34 0.38
CA GLY A 276 23.75 -9.37 -0.79
C GLY A 276 22.27 -9.56 -0.45
N GLY A 277 21.69 -8.58 0.26
CA GLY A 277 20.29 -8.62 0.66
C GLY A 277 19.32 -8.63 -0.50
N THR A 278 18.27 -9.43 -0.37
CA THR A 278 17.19 -9.54 -1.37
C THR A 278 15.93 -8.85 -0.87
N PHE A 279 15.26 -8.13 -1.76
CA PHE A 279 14.03 -7.39 -1.47
C PHE A 279 12.94 -7.74 -2.48
N ASN A 280 11.80 -8.19 -1.97
CA ASN A 280 10.58 -8.42 -2.73
C ASN A 280 9.68 -7.19 -2.61
N GLY A 281 9.70 -6.39 -3.67
CA GLY A 281 8.87 -5.21 -3.78
C GLY A 281 7.41 -5.48 -4.13
N ILE A 282 7.09 -6.63 -4.72
CA ILE A 282 5.73 -6.91 -5.17
C ILE A 282 4.91 -7.40 -3.96
N PRO A 283 3.85 -6.69 -3.52
CA PRO A 283 3.07 -7.10 -2.36
C PRO A 283 2.48 -8.51 -2.52
N PHE A 284 2.46 -9.28 -1.45
CA PHE A 284 2.03 -10.68 -1.39
C PHE A 284 2.79 -11.64 -2.32
N ALA A 285 3.86 -11.22 -2.99
CA ALA A 285 4.53 -12.07 -3.98
C ALA A 285 5.11 -13.35 -3.36
N THR A 286 5.74 -13.27 -2.19
CA THR A 286 6.26 -14.46 -1.49
C THR A 286 5.16 -15.39 -1.02
N MET A 287 3.97 -14.86 -0.70
CA MET A 287 2.81 -15.64 -0.28
C MET A 287 2.06 -16.28 -1.46
N LEU A 288 2.11 -15.65 -2.63
CA LEU A 288 1.45 -16.14 -3.85
C LEU A 288 2.37 -17.00 -4.74
N ARG A 289 3.69 -16.95 -4.52
CA ARG A 289 4.68 -17.81 -5.18
C ARG A 289 4.90 -19.07 -4.34
N GLY A 290 4.95 -20.23 -5.01
CA GLY A 290 5.18 -21.52 -4.35
C GLY A 290 3.88 -22.24 -3.99
N SER A 291 3.89 -23.01 -2.90
CA SER A 291 2.70 -23.76 -2.48
C SER A 291 1.67 -22.85 -1.82
N MET A 292 0.43 -22.92 -2.31
CA MET A 292 -0.71 -22.16 -1.77
C MET A 292 -0.92 -22.43 -0.26
N GLU A 293 -0.62 -23.65 0.19
CA GLU A 293 -0.67 -24.01 1.61
C GLU A 293 0.31 -23.20 2.46
N THR A 294 1.59 -23.12 2.07
CA THR A 294 2.60 -22.36 2.82
C THR A 294 2.28 -20.88 2.83
N GLY A 295 1.85 -20.33 1.68
CA GLY A 295 1.41 -18.94 1.57
C GLY A 295 0.21 -18.62 2.47
N ALA A 296 -0.81 -19.48 2.48
CA ALA A 296 -1.98 -19.32 3.33
C ALA A 296 -1.62 -19.40 4.83
N ARG A 297 -0.75 -20.32 5.23
CA ARG A 297 -0.26 -20.43 6.61
C ARG A 297 0.50 -19.18 7.04
N GLY A 298 1.39 -18.67 6.19
CA GLY A 298 2.13 -17.44 6.44
C GLY A 298 1.21 -16.23 6.59
N LEU A 299 0.26 -16.05 5.66
CA LEU A 299 -0.71 -14.96 5.70
C LEU A 299 -1.54 -14.97 6.98
N VAL A 300 -2.06 -16.15 7.37
CA VAL A 300 -2.88 -16.31 8.57
C VAL A 300 -2.09 -16.04 9.84
N GLN A 301 -0.82 -16.47 9.88
CA GLN A 301 0.08 -16.17 10.98
C GLN A 301 0.33 -14.66 11.10
N SER A 302 0.62 -13.95 10.00
CA SER A 302 0.81 -12.50 10.00
C SER A 302 -0.48 -11.76 10.42
N LEU A 303 -1.65 -12.18 9.90
CA LEU A 303 -2.94 -11.64 10.32
C LEU A 303 -3.20 -11.86 11.82
N PHE A 304 -2.89 -13.04 12.37
CA PHE A 304 -2.98 -13.31 13.79
C PHE A 304 -2.09 -12.35 14.60
N ILE A 305 -0.80 -12.28 14.27
CA ILE A 305 0.19 -11.46 14.99
C ILE A 305 -0.23 -10.00 14.98
N TYR A 306 -0.52 -9.42 13.81
CA TYR A 306 -0.81 -8.00 13.68
C TYR A 306 -2.14 -7.63 14.32
N THR A 307 -3.17 -8.47 14.15
CA THR A 307 -4.47 -8.24 14.80
C THR A 307 -4.32 -8.30 16.32
N ALA A 308 -3.60 -9.29 16.84
CA ALA A 308 -3.37 -9.44 18.28
C ALA A 308 -2.54 -8.30 18.87
N LEU A 309 -1.41 -7.92 18.26
CA LEU A 309 -0.56 -6.82 18.76
C LEU A 309 -1.32 -5.49 18.79
N LEU A 310 -2.03 -5.15 17.71
CA LEU A 310 -2.83 -3.92 17.65
C LEU A 310 -3.97 -3.94 18.67
N TRP A 311 -4.66 -5.06 18.81
CA TRP A 311 -5.73 -5.22 19.79
C TRP A 311 -5.22 -5.09 21.24
N LEU A 312 -4.09 -5.71 21.58
CA LEU A 312 -3.51 -5.64 22.91
C LEU A 312 -3.02 -4.22 23.25
N LEU A 313 -2.40 -3.51 22.31
CA LEU A 313 -2.00 -2.11 22.49
C LEU A 313 -3.19 -1.17 22.71
N GLN A 314 -4.34 -1.46 22.11
CA GLN A 314 -5.55 -0.68 22.39
C GLN A 314 -6.05 -0.88 23.82
N ARG A 315 -5.85 -2.08 24.40
CA ARG A 315 -6.17 -2.35 25.81
C ARG A 315 -5.28 -1.56 26.76
N THR A 316 -4.10 -1.09 26.33
CA THR A 316 -3.23 -0.20 27.12
C THR A 316 -3.53 1.30 26.92
N ARG A 317 -4.70 1.64 26.35
CA ARG A 317 -5.17 3.01 26.05
C ARG A 317 -4.38 3.76 24.97
N MET A 318 -3.51 3.08 24.21
CA MET A 318 -2.86 3.69 23.07
C MET A 318 -3.83 3.81 21.89
N GLY A 319 -3.88 4.99 21.27
CA GLY A 319 -4.70 5.22 20.08
C GLY A 319 -4.25 4.35 18.90
N ILE A 320 -5.20 3.80 18.16
CA ILE A 320 -4.93 2.83 17.08
C ILE A 320 -3.95 3.34 16.02
N ALA A 321 -4.02 4.63 15.67
CA ALA A 321 -3.11 5.23 14.70
C ALA A 321 -1.65 5.22 15.19
N LYS A 322 -1.42 5.49 16.49
CA LYS A 322 -0.08 5.42 17.09
C LYS A 322 0.43 3.99 17.18
N ALA A 323 -0.44 3.06 17.59
CA ALA A 323 -0.12 1.63 17.64
C ALA A 323 0.27 1.09 16.25
N THR A 324 -0.53 1.43 15.22
CA THR A 324 -0.27 1.06 13.83
C THR A 324 1.05 1.65 13.35
N ALA A 325 1.27 2.95 13.54
CA ALA A 325 2.53 3.59 13.12
C ALA A 325 3.76 2.95 13.80
N GLY A 326 3.71 2.70 15.11
CA GLY A 326 4.81 2.08 15.84
C GLY A 326 5.13 0.67 15.35
N LEU A 327 4.11 -0.15 15.13
CA LEU A 327 4.28 -1.52 14.63
C LEU A 327 4.69 -1.59 13.16
N VAL A 328 4.25 -0.64 12.31
CA VAL A 328 4.72 -0.54 10.91
C VAL A 328 6.20 -0.19 10.89
N VAL A 329 6.64 0.78 11.70
CA VAL A 329 8.06 1.12 11.83
C VAL A 329 8.85 -0.10 12.29
N TRP A 330 8.36 -0.84 13.29
CA TRP A 330 9.01 -2.05 13.77
C TRP A 330 9.08 -3.16 12.70
N SER A 331 8.00 -3.38 11.94
CA SER A 331 7.99 -4.30 10.80
C SER A 331 9.02 -3.89 9.76
N CYS A 332 9.07 -2.62 9.35
CA CYS A 332 10.10 -2.14 8.43
C CYS A 332 11.53 -2.37 8.95
N LEU A 333 11.77 -2.22 10.26
CA LEU A 333 13.08 -2.52 10.86
C LEU A 333 13.42 -4.01 10.79
N ILE A 334 12.44 -4.89 11.02
CA ILE A 334 12.61 -6.35 10.86
C ILE A 334 12.92 -6.69 9.40
N GLU A 335 12.16 -6.15 8.45
CA GLU A 335 12.39 -6.38 7.01
C GLU A 335 13.78 -5.90 6.58
N LEU A 336 14.19 -4.70 7.03
CA LEU A 336 15.54 -4.19 6.77
C LEU A 336 16.62 -5.08 7.38
N ALA A 337 16.41 -5.60 8.60
CA ALA A 337 17.34 -6.52 9.23
C ALA A 337 17.42 -7.87 8.47
N GLN A 338 16.30 -8.36 7.92
CA GLN A 338 16.25 -9.58 7.13
C GLN A 338 17.05 -9.50 5.83
N MET A 339 17.24 -8.30 5.24
CA MET A 339 18.14 -8.13 4.10
C MET A 339 19.58 -8.53 4.43
N GLY A 340 19.99 -8.46 5.69
CA GLY A 340 21.33 -8.87 6.14
C GLY A 340 21.47 -10.34 6.50
N LEU A 341 20.43 -11.16 6.34
CA LEU A 341 20.40 -12.56 6.80
C LEU A 341 20.33 -13.55 5.63
N LEU A 342 21.07 -14.64 5.74
CA LEU A 342 21.13 -15.72 4.76
C LEU A 342 19.76 -16.39 4.61
N GLY A 343 19.30 -16.57 3.38
CA GLY A 343 18.03 -17.24 3.08
C GLY A 343 16.79 -16.45 3.49
N ARG A 344 16.94 -15.16 3.84
CA ARG A 344 15.83 -14.25 4.11
C ARG A 344 15.71 -13.21 3.01
N THR A 345 14.46 -12.87 2.69
CA THR A 345 14.10 -11.85 1.70
C THR A 345 13.19 -10.85 2.39
N ALA A 346 13.58 -9.58 2.40
CA ALA A 346 12.71 -8.53 2.91
C ALA A 346 11.48 -8.39 2.00
N ASP A 347 10.29 -8.27 2.57
CA ASP A 347 9.05 -8.25 1.83
C ASP A 347 8.15 -7.07 2.25
N VAL A 348 7.71 -6.28 1.27
CA VAL A 348 6.82 -5.15 1.52
C VAL A 348 5.42 -5.55 2.01
N THR A 349 5.06 -6.83 1.87
CA THR A 349 3.78 -7.42 2.31
C THR A 349 3.51 -7.17 3.78
N GLU A 350 4.51 -7.35 4.63
CA GLU A 350 4.35 -7.30 6.09
C GLU A 350 3.91 -5.91 6.60
N PRO A 351 4.60 -4.80 6.25
CA PRO A 351 4.13 -3.47 6.64
C PRO A 351 2.80 -3.08 5.98
N ILE A 352 2.52 -3.54 4.76
CA ILE A 352 1.22 -3.32 4.09
C ILE A 352 0.09 -4.03 4.86
N LEU A 353 0.28 -5.29 5.24
CA LEU A 353 -0.67 -6.06 6.03
C LEU A 353 -0.97 -5.36 7.35
N LEU A 354 0.06 -4.84 8.03
CA LEU A 354 -0.10 -4.15 9.30
C LEU A 354 -0.91 -2.85 9.16
N LEU A 355 -0.67 -2.08 8.09
CA LEU A 355 -1.47 -0.90 7.74
C LEU A 355 -2.93 -1.28 7.46
N LEU A 356 -3.18 -2.35 6.71
CA LEU A 356 -4.52 -2.84 6.37
C LEU A 356 -5.29 -3.30 7.62
N VAL A 357 -4.64 -4.08 8.50
CA VAL A 357 -5.24 -4.54 9.77
C VAL A 357 -5.52 -3.34 10.70
N GLY A 358 -4.58 -2.42 10.86
CA GLY A 358 -4.76 -1.21 11.67
C GLY A 358 -5.91 -0.33 11.17
N TRP A 359 -6.04 -0.18 9.84
CA TRP A 359 -7.17 0.50 9.24
C TRP A 359 -8.50 -0.24 9.48
N ALA A 360 -8.55 -1.56 9.26
CA ALA A 360 -9.76 -2.36 9.43
C ALA A 360 -10.29 -2.27 10.86
N LEU A 361 -9.41 -2.41 11.85
CA LEU A 361 -9.74 -2.27 13.27
C LEU A 361 -10.24 -0.85 13.62
N SER A 362 -9.68 0.21 13.01
CA SER A 362 -10.15 1.59 13.21
C SER A 362 -11.59 1.76 12.72
N VAL A 363 -11.91 1.18 11.56
CA VAL A 363 -13.25 1.24 10.97
C VAL A 363 -14.27 0.47 11.83
N MET A 364 -13.88 -0.70 12.36
CA MET A 364 -14.73 -1.51 13.24
C MET A 364 -15.08 -0.77 14.54
N GLN A 365 -14.11 -0.07 15.15
CA GLN A 365 -14.35 0.69 16.38
C GLN A 365 -15.32 1.86 16.18
N LYS A 366 -15.21 2.58 15.07
CA LYS A 366 -16.09 3.72 14.78
C LYS A 366 -17.55 3.33 14.54
N HIS A 367 -17.81 2.08 14.15
CA HIS A 367 -19.17 1.56 14.00
C HIS A 367 -19.77 1.08 15.33
N GLY A 368 -18.94 0.83 16.36
CA GLY A 368 -19.40 0.32 17.66
C GLY A 368 -19.64 1.37 18.75
N ASP A 369 -19.26 2.64 18.53
CA ASP A 369 -19.19 3.65 19.60
C ASP A 369 -19.98 4.93 19.23
N PRO A 370 -21.32 4.92 19.27
CA PRO A 370 -22.14 6.12 19.03
C PRO A 370 -22.05 7.14 20.18
N ALA A 371 -21.71 6.70 21.40
CA ALA A 371 -21.66 7.56 22.60
C ALA A 371 -20.54 8.62 22.56
N ARG A 372 -19.53 8.44 21.71
CA ARG A 372 -18.42 9.40 21.57
C ARG A 372 -18.69 10.53 20.58
N GLN A 373 -19.84 10.52 19.89
CA GLN A 373 -20.24 11.58 18.96
C GLN A 373 -20.98 12.74 19.65
N GLU A 374 -21.39 12.60 20.92
CA GLU A 374 -22.14 13.64 21.65
C GLU A 374 -21.30 14.52 22.59
N THR A 375 -19.97 14.33 22.67
CA THR A 375 -19.13 15.30 23.38
C THR A 375 -18.89 16.53 22.52
N VAL A 376 -19.93 17.38 22.45
CA VAL A 376 -19.88 18.76 22.03
C VAL A 376 -18.72 19.43 22.79
N THR A 377 -17.62 19.70 22.10
CA THR A 377 -16.61 20.63 22.60
C THR A 377 -17.28 21.99 22.82
N PRO A 378 -17.07 22.67 23.96
CA PRO A 378 -17.64 23.98 24.20
C PRO A 378 -17.19 24.90 23.07
N VAL A 379 -18.17 25.57 22.46
CA VAL A 379 -17.95 26.58 21.42
C VAL A 379 -17.02 27.65 22.00
N SER A 380 -15.73 27.57 21.67
CA SER A 380 -14.80 28.66 21.87
C SER A 380 -15.33 29.82 21.04
N GLN A 381 -15.68 30.93 21.68
CA GLN A 381 -16.11 32.15 21.01
C GLN A 381 -15.16 32.48 19.84
N PRO A 382 -15.68 32.85 18.66
CA PRO A 382 -14.82 33.26 17.57
C PRO A 382 -14.12 34.55 17.97
N ARG A 383 -12.79 34.48 18.12
CA ARG A 383 -11.93 35.67 18.08
C ARG A 383 -12.22 36.37 16.74
N PRO A 384 -12.44 37.69 16.69
CA PRO A 384 -12.80 38.37 15.45
C PRO A 384 -11.63 38.22 14.47
N LEU A 385 -11.80 37.31 13.51
CA LEU A 385 -10.91 37.21 12.36
C LEU A 385 -11.18 38.43 11.50
N VAL A 386 -10.16 39.28 11.40
CA VAL A 386 -10.00 40.30 10.36
C VAL A 386 -10.60 39.78 9.05
N ALA A 387 -11.49 40.58 8.45
CA ALA A 387 -12.13 40.25 7.18
C ALA A 387 -11.08 39.89 6.13
N VAL A 388 -11.18 38.69 5.56
CA VAL A 388 -10.34 38.18 4.46
C VAL A 388 -11.22 38.02 3.21
N PRO A 389 -10.69 38.33 2.01
CA PRO A 389 -11.47 38.89 0.92
C PRO A 389 -12.28 37.85 0.12
N THR A 390 -13.29 38.38 -0.57
CA THR A 390 -14.18 37.78 -1.58
C THR A 390 -13.70 36.47 -2.19
N GLY A 391 -14.53 35.43 -2.08
CA GLY A 391 -14.20 34.09 -2.56
C GLY A 391 -13.86 34.04 -4.05
N THR A 392 -12.81 33.33 -4.41
CA THR A 392 -12.44 33.11 -5.81
C THR A 392 -13.33 32.02 -6.42
N SER A 393 -14.24 32.41 -7.32
CA SER A 393 -15.03 31.47 -8.13
C SER A 393 -14.13 30.54 -8.96
N GLY A 394 -14.53 29.29 -9.16
CA GLY A 394 -13.80 28.32 -9.98
C GLY A 394 -13.53 28.82 -11.42
N LYS A 395 -14.37 29.73 -11.94
CA LYS A 395 -14.16 30.40 -13.22
C LYS A 395 -12.90 31.28 -13.24
N HIS A 396 -12.58 31.96 -12.14
CA HIS A 396 -11.35 32.76 -12.03
C HIS A 396 -10.11 31.89 -11.94
N ALA A 397 -10.18 30.75 -11.25
CA ALA A 397 -9.09 29.79 -11.21
C ALA A 397 -8.79 29.25 -12.62
N LEU A 398 -9.82 28.84 -13.36
CA LEU A 398 -9.69 28.40 -14.75
C LEU A 398 -9.12 29.49 -15.67
N ALA A 399 -9.58 30.74 -15.56
CA ALA A 399 -9.05 31.85 -16.35
C ALA A 399 -7.56 32.10 -16.06
N SER A 400 -7.15 32.08 -14.79
CA SER A 400 -5.73 32.23 -14.43
C SER A 400 -4.86 31.07 -14.92
N MET A 401 -5.38 29.84 -14.91
CA MET A 401 -4.70 28.69 -15.50
C MET A 401 -4.56 28.85 -17.01
N ALA A 402 -5.60 29.33 -17.72
CA ALA A 402 -5.55 29.55 -19.16
C ALA A 402 -4.52 30.62 -19.56
N ILE A 403 -4.47 31.74 -18.82
CA ILE A 403 -3.45 32.79 -19.03
C ILE A 403 -2.06 32.20 -18.81
N GLY A 404 -1.89 31.42 -17.74
CA GLY A 404 -0.60 30.80 -17.46
C GLY A 404 -0.18 29.78 -18.51
N ILE A 405 -1.10 28.94 -19.00
CA ILE A 405 -0.84 28.04 -20.13
C ILE A 405 -0.34 28.84 -21.35
N GLY A 406 -1.02 29.95 -21.70
CA GLY A 406 -0.58 30.83 -22.79
C GLY A 406 0.83 31.39 -22.58
N MET A 407 1.15 31.84 -21.37
CA MET A 407 2.51 32.32 -21.03
C MET A 407 3.55 31.21 -21.13
N CYS A 408 3.27 30.00 -20.63
CA CYS A 408 4.18 28.86 -20.72
C CYS A 408 4.41 28.43 -22.17
N VAL A 409 3.38 28.45 -23.02
CA VAL A 409 3.53 28.18 -24.46
C VAL A 409 4.41 29.25 -25.11
N ALA A 410 4.21 30.53 -24.81
CA ALA A 410 5.07 31.59 -25.33
C ALA A 410 6.52 31.40 -24.87
N ILE A 411 6.76 31.20 -23.57
CA ILE A 411 8.11 31.00 -23.02
C ILE A 411 8.77 29.75 -23.61
N GLY A 412 8.05 28.63 -23.69
CA GLY A 412 8.55 27.38 -24.27
C GLY A 412 8.91 27.52 -25.74
N TRP A 413 8.18 28.35 -26.49
CA TRP A 413 8.49 28.65 -27.89
C TRP A 413 9.82 29.41 -28.03
N LEU A 414 10.11 30.35 -27.11
CA LEU A 414 11.41 31.03 -27.09
C LEU A 414 12.54 30.09 -26.63
N ILE A 415 12.30 29.28 -25.60
CA ILE A 415 13.29 28.35 -25.03
C ILE A 415 13.74 27.32 -26.08
N THR A 416 12.81 26.70 -26.79
CA THR A 416 13.10 25.63 -27.77
C THR A 416 13.89 26.13 -28.99
N ARG A 417 13.91 27.44 -29.23
CA ARG A 417 14.70 28.09 -30.29
C ARG A 417 16.07 28.56 -29.82
N SER A 418 16.36 28.51 -28.52
CA SER A 418 17.61 29.00 -27.95
C SER A 418 18.74 27.96 -28.06
N PRO A 419 19.96 28.36 -28.48
CA PRO A 419 21.12 27.45 -28.52
C PRO A 419 21.68 27.12 -27.13
N LEU A 420 21.27 27.84 -26.09
CA LEU A 420 21.74 27.64 -24.72
C LEU A 420 21.03 26.50 -23.99
N ILE A 421 19.96 25.98 -24.57
CA ILE A 421 19.12 24.94 -23.97
C ILE A 421 19.63 23.56 -24.41
N PRO A 422 19.74 22.58 -23.47
CA PRO A 422 20.18 21.23 -23.80
C PRO A 422 19.39 20.64 -24.97
N TYR A 423 20.09 19.95 -25.88
CA TYR A 423 19.48 19.40 -27.11
C TYR A 423 18.29 18.47 -26.83
N ASN A 424 18.36 17.62 -25.80
CA ASN A 424 17.27 16.76 -25.33
C ASN A 424 15.95 17.51 -25.05
N VAL A 425 16.02 18.77 -24.63
CA VAL A 425 14.83 19.60 -24.34
C VAL A 425 14.27 20.22 -25.61
N ARG A 426 15.14 20.52 -26.60
CA ARG A 426 14.73 21.06 -27.91
C ARG A 426 14.05 19.99 -28.77
N GLU A 427 14.60 18.78 -28.76
CA GLU A 427 14.10 17.62 -29.53
C GLU A 427 12.78 17.05 -28.99
N LEU A 428 12.40 17.42 -27.75
CA LEU A 428 11.12 17.02 -27.17
C LEU A 428 9.92 17.58 -27.95
N VAL A 429 10.10 18.73 -28.63
CA VAL A 429 9.04 19.33 -29.45
C VAL A 429 9.00 18.69 -30.82
N TYR A 430 7.89 18.03 -31.13
CA TYR A 430 7.70 17.35 -32.41
C TYR A 430 7.68 18.32 -33.59
N GLU A 431 8.62 18.17 -34.52
CA GLU A 431 8.82 19.11 -35.65
C GLU A 431 7.64 19.18 -36.62
N GLY A 432 6.86 18.10 -36.77
CA GLY A 432 5.70 18.10 -37.67
C GLY A 432 4.60 19.06 -37.23
N HIS A 433 4.39 19.20 -35.91
CA HIS A 433 3.35 20.06 -35.33
C HIS A 433 3.83 20.74 -34.03
N PRO A 434 4.80 21.67 -34.10
CA PRO A 434 5.53 22.16 -32.93
C PRO A 434 4.64 22.93 -31.96
N PHE A 435 3.66 23.70 -32.46
CA PHE A 435 2.72 24.42 -31.61
C PHE A 435 1.80 23.47 -30.82
N ARG A 436 1.26 22.43 -31.47
CA ARG A 436 0.42 21.42 -30.81
C ARG A 436 1.22 20.64 -29.78
N SER A 437 2.43 20.21 -30.14
CA SER A 437 3.36 19.54 -29.25
C SER A 437 3.62 20.38 -27.99
N LEU A 438 3.96 21.66 -28.17
CA LEU A 438 4.24 22.57 -27.07
C LEU A 438 3.01 22.82 -26.18
N LEU A 439 1.82 22.99 -26.77
CA LEU A 439 0.57 23.14 -26.02
C LEU A 439 0.29 21.90 -25.16
N LEU A 440 0.49 20.69 -25.70
CA LEU A 440 0.31 19.44 -24.97
C LEU A 440 1.35 19.22 -23.88
N LEU A 441 2.62 19.62 -24.10
CA LEU A 441 3.67 19.60 -23.08
C LEU A 441 3.35 20.55 -21.92
N VAL A 442 2.82 21.74 -22.23
CA VAL A 442 2.36 22.69 -21.19
C VAL A 442 1.13 22.15 -20.45
N ALA A 443 0.19 21.52 -21.16
CA ALA A 443 -0.94 20.83 -20.52
C ALA A 443 -0.46 19.70 -19.59
N LEU A 444 0.55 18.93 -20.02
CA LEU A 444 1.20 17.90 -19.21
C LEU A 444 1.87 18.49 -17.97
N LEU A 445 2.57 19.62 -18.10
CA LEU A 445 3.17 20.34 -16.97
C LEU A 445 2.11 20.73 -15.92
N TYR A 446 1.01 21.33 -16.37
CA TYR A 446 -0.12 21.71 -15.51
C TYR A 446 -0.77 20.50 -14.84
N TRP A 447 -0.94 19.41 -15.58
CA TRP A 447 -1.48 18.16 -15.05
C TRP A 447 -0.54 17.54 -14.00
N ALA A 448 0.73 17.34 -14.35
CA ALA A 448 1.75 16.69 -13.53
C ALA A 448 2.00 17.43 -12.21
N MET A 449 2.01 18.77 -12.22
CA MET A 449 2.27 19.58 -11.03
C MET A 449 1.01 19.96 -10.26
N GLY A 450 -0.15 20.03 -10.92
CA GLY A 450 -1.40 20.49 -10.33
C GLY A 450 -2.26 19.37 -9.74
N PHE A 451 -2.36 18.22 -10.42
CA PHE A 451 -3.19 17.10 -9.98
C PHE A 451 -2.82 16.54 -8.59
N PRO A 452 -1.53 16.51 -8.14
CA PRO A 452 -1.19 16.13 -6.78
C PRO A 452 -1.94 16.91 -5.70
N ILE A 453 -2.30 18.19 -5.94
CA ILE A 453 -3.13 18.97 -4.99
C ILE A 453 -4.50 18.32 -4.83
N LEU A 454 -5.13 17.91 -5.93
CA LEU A 454 -6.43 17.27 -5.90
C LEU A 454 -6.36 15.93 -5.19
N ILE A 455 -5.30 15.14 -5.42
CA ILE A 455 -5.04 13.90 -4.68
C ILE A 455 -4.98 14.18 -3.19
N VAL A 456 -4.16 15.16 -2.77
CA VAL A 456 -4.03 15.55 -1.36
C VAL A 456 -5.36 15.98 -0.74
N GLN A 457 -6.13 16.81 -1.45
CA GLN A 457 -7.46 17.24 -1.00
C GLN A 457 -8.41 16.05 -0.87
N TRP A 458 -8.34 15.09 -1.80
CA TRP A 458 -9.19 13.91 -1.81
C TRP A 458 -8.86 12.97 -0.64
N LEU A 459 -7.58 12.66 -0.41
CA LEU A 459 -7.15 11.84 0.72
C LEU A 459 -7.47 12.48 2.07
N ALA A 460 -7.44 13.81 2.14
CA ALA A 460 -7.72 14.54 3.36
C ALA A 460 -9.21 14.59 3.74
N ARG A 461 -10.14 14.17 2.86
CA ARG A 461 -11.58 14.09 3.17
C ARG A 461 -11.93 13.01 4.21
N GLY A 462 -10.94 12.20 4.61
CA GLY A 462 -11.05 11.25 5.71
C GLY A 462 -10.87 9.80 5.27
N GLU A 463 -11.11 8.88 6.19
CA GLU A 463 -10.76 7.45 6.05
C GLU A 463 -11.48 6.68 4.91
N LEU A 464 -12.54 7.23 4.30
CA LEU A 464 -13.15 6.69 3.08
C LEU A 464 -12.17 6.66 1.91
N TYR A 465 -11.25 7.61 1.89
CA TYR A 465 -10.43 7.93 0.74
C TYR A 465 -8.99 7.46 0.89
N LEU A 466 -8.66 6.72 1.96
CA LEU A 466 -7.29 6.23 2.16
C LEU A 466 -6.77 5.38 1.00
N LEU A 467 -7.67 4.66 0.33
CA LEU A 467 -7.36 3.77 -0.79
C LEU A 467 -7.68 4.40 -2.14
N SER A 468 -8.03 5.69 -2.18
CA SER A 468 -8.17 6.37 -3.46
C SER A 468 -6.81 6.70 -4.06
N PHE A 469 -5.71 6.60 -3.30
CA PHE A 469 -4.40 6.93 -3.83
C PHE A 469 -3.99 6.06 -5.03
N PRO A 470 -4.10 4.71 -5.01
CA PRO A 470 -3.82 3.89 -6.18
C PRO A 470 -4.58 4.26 -7.46
N PRO A 471 -5.93 4.31 -7.48
CA PRO A 471 -6.64 4.69 -8.69
C PRO A 471 -6.37 6.14 -9.11
N LEU A 472 -6.10 7.06 -8.18
CA LEU A 472 -5.76 8.45 -8.52
C LEU A 472 -4.35 8.56 -9.13
N VAL A 473 -3.36 7.80 -8.66
CA VAL A 473 -2.02 7.75 -9.27
C VAL A 473 -2.08 7.13 -10.66
N LEU A 474 -2.87 6.06 -10.86
CA LEU A 474 -3.07 5.49 -12.19
C LEU A 474 -3.76 6.49 -13.13
N LEU A 475 -4.81 7.19 -12.67
CA LEU A 475 -5.45 8.24 -13.45
C LEU A 475 -4.47 9.38 -13.81
N HIS A 476 -3.65 9.79 -12.83
CA HIS A 476 -2.60 10.79 -13.02
C HIS A 476 -1.62 10.36 -14.13
N GLY A 477 -1.16 9.12 -14.08
CA GLY A 477 -0.27 8.54 -15.10
C GLY A 477 -0.94 8.35 -16.46
N SER A 478 -2.18 7.85 -16.52
CA SER A 478 -2.85 7.56 -17.79
C SER A 478 -3.15 8.83 -18.59
N ILE A 479 -3.58 9.91 -17.93
CA ILE A 479 -3.76 11.20 -18.62
C ILE A 479 -2.41 11.79 -19.02
N ALA A 480 -1.37 11.66 -18.18
CA ALA A 480 -0.02 12.09 -18.53
C ALA A 480 0.51 11.35 -19.77
N TRP A 481 0.25 10.04 -19.87
CA TRP A 481 0.61 9.21 -21.02
C TRP A 481 -0.08 9.71 -22.29
N LEU A 482 -1.39 9.94 -22.26
CA LEU A 482 -2.14 10.43 -23.43
C LEU A 482 -1.63 11.78 -23.93
N LEU A 483 -1.30 12.69 -23.00
CA LEU A 483 -0.73 13.99 -23.34
C LEU A 483 0.67 13.83 -23.94
N LEU A 484 1.53 13.02 -23.33
CA LEU A 484 2.91 12.81 -23.76
C LEU A 484 2.98 12.10 -25.12
N TRP A 485 2.22 11.01 -25.30
CA TRP A 485 2.19 10.20 -26.52
C TRP A 485 1.81 11.01 -27.76
N SER A 486 0.95 12.04 -27.60
CA SER A 486 0.59 12.95 -28.69
C SER A 486 1.52 14.17 -28.81
N ALA A 487 2.42 14.39 -27.85
CA ALA A 487 3.25 15.60 -27.77
C ALA A 487 4.67 15.39 -28.29
N VAL A 488 5.28 14.24 -28.06
CA VAL A 488 6.72 14.02 -28.31
C VAL A 488 6.95 12.96 -29.40
N PRO A 489 8.13 12.96 -30.06
CA PRO A 489 8.54 11.87 -30.94
C PRO A 489 8.54 10.51 -30.19
N SER A 490 8.22 9.42 -30.90
CA SER A 490 8.23 8.06 -30.31
C SER A 490 9.62 7.65 -29.82
N GLU A 491 10.69 8.10 -30.50
CA GLU A 491 12.08 7.88 -30.09
C GLU A 491 12.33 8.39 -28.66
N SER A 492 11.88 9.61 -28.33
CA SER A 492 12.03 10.19 -26.99
C SER A 492 11.30 9.40 -25.90
N ILE A 493 10.22 8.69 -26.22
CA ILE A 493 9.52 7.80 -25.28
C ILE A 493 10.36 6.54 -25.03
N HIS A 494 10.91 5.95 -26.10
CA HIS A 494 11.74 4.76 -26.01
C HIS A 494 13.08 5.03 -25.30
N ASP A 495 13.64 6.23 -25.43
CA ASP A 495 14.87 6.62 -24.72
C ASP A 495 14.74 6.59 -23.20
N ILE A 496 13.52 6.81 -22.68
CA ILE A 496 13.21 6.90 -21.26
C ILE A 496 12.63 5.58 -20.73
N VAL A 497 11.67 5.02 -21.46
CA VAL A 497 10.87 3.86 -21.02
C VAL A 497 11.52 2.54 -21.44
N GLY A 498 12.31 2.57 -22.50
CA GLY A 498 12.98 1.43 -23.08
C GLY A 498 12.15 0.62 -24.08
N ALA A 499 12.77 -0.44 -24.58
CA ALA A 499 12.16 -1.46 -25.41
C ALA A 499 11.35 -2.46 -24.56
N PRO A 500 10.27 -3.03 -25.10
CA PRO A 500 9.51 -4.05 -24.39
C PRO A 500 10.32 -5.36 -24.26
N VAL A 501 10.51 -5.84 -23.03
CA VAL A 501 11.22 -7.10 -22.70
C VAL A 501 10.43 -8.01 -21.75
N LEU A 502 9.22 -7.61 -21.31
CA LEU A 502 8.35 -8.38 -20.41
C LEU A 502 7.46 -9.38 -21.15
N HIS A 503 7.64 -9.53 -22.46
CA HIS A 503 6.81 -10.37 -23.34
C HIS A 503 5.30 -10.04 -23.29
N TRP A 504 4.96 -8.82 -22.90
CA TRP A 504 3.61 -8.28 -23.02
C TRP A 504 3.38 -7.81 -24.47
N PRO A 505 2.11 -7.67 -24.92
CA PRO A 505 1.87 -6.97 -26.17
C PRO A 505 2.49 -5.57 -26.09
N TRP A 506 3.24 -5.20 -27.12
CA TRP A 506 4.24 -4.14 -27.07
C TRP A 506 3.67 -2.80 -26.59
N GLU A 507 2.45 -2.43 -26.98
CA GLU A 507 1.80 -1.18 -26.56
C GLU A 507 1.51 -1.16 -25.05
N TRP A 508 1.05 -2.28 -24.49
CA TRP A 508 0.70 -2.39 -23.07
C TRP A 508 1.93 -2.34 -22.17
N GLU A 509 3.05 -2.90 -22.62
CA GLU A 509 4.30 -2.85 -21.87
C GLU A 509 4.82 -1.42 -21.76
N ILE A 510 4.84 -0.68 -22.86
CA ILE A 510 5.32 0.70 -22.89
C ILE A 510 4.46 1.58 -21.98
N ILE A 511 3.13 1.41 -22.03
CA ILE A 511 2.20 2.11 -21.12
C ILE A 511 2.52 1.74 -19.66
N GLY A 512 2.65 0.44 -19.36
CA GLY A 512 2.93 -0.05 -18.00
C GLY A 512 4.23 0.50 -17.43
N ARG A 513 5.31 0.52 -18.23
CA ARG A 513 6.61 1.08 -17.86
C ARG A 513 6.55 2.58 -17.64
N PHE A 514 5.85 3.32 -18.50
CA PHE A 514 5.62 4.76 -18.29
C PHE A 514 4.83 5.02 -17.00
N LEU A 515 3.73 4.28 -16.76
CA LEU A 515 2.94 4.41 -15.53
C LEU A 515 3.77 4.11 -14.28
N ALA A 516 4.64 3.11 -14.34
CA ALA A 516 5.57 2.78 -13.26
C ALA A 516 6.55 3.92 -12.99
N LEU A 517 7.17 4.49 -14.02
CA LEU A 517 8.05 5.65 -13.90
C LEU A 517 7.32 6.89 -13.35
N PHE A 518 6.17 7.22 -13.92
CA PHE A 518 5.39 8.40 -13.53
C PHE A 518 4.74 8.25 -12.14
N SER A 519 4.53 7.03 -11.66
CA SER A 519 4.07 6.77 -10.29
C SER A 519 5.07 7.26 -9.24
N LEU A 520 6.39 7.21 -9.52
CA LEU A 520 7.43 7.75 -8.64
C LEU A 520 7.23 9.26 -8.44
N TRP A 521 7.05 10.01 -9.54
CA TRP A 521 6.70 11.43 -9.50
C TRP A 521 5.41 11.68 -8.72
N SER A 522 4.36 10.89 -8.99
CA SER A 522 3.07 11.04 -8.33
C SER A 522 3.15 10.85 -6.81
N VAL A 523 3.90 9.84 -6.36
CA VAL A 523 4.20 9.58 -4.95
C VAL A 523 4.98 10.74 -4.33
N ALA A 524 6.06 11.16 -4.97
CA ALA A 524 6.94 12.22 -4.48
C ALA A 524 6.22 13.59 -4.40
N ALA A 525 5.54 13.98 -5.47
CA ALA A 525 4.82 15.25 -5.54
C ALA A 525 3.67 15.32 -4.53
N THR A 526 2.96 14.21 -4.34
CA THR A 526 1.92 14.11 -3.31
C THR A 526 2.53 14.23 -1.91
N ALA A 527 3.64 13.56 -1.62
CA ALA A 527 4.34 13.66 -0.33
C ALA A 527 4.70 15.12 -0.01
N GLY A 528 5.34 15.81 -0.96
CA GLY A 528 5.74 17.20 -0.82
C GLY A 528 4.55 18.13 -0.58
N ALA A 529 3.46 17.94 -1.32
CA ALA A 529 2.23 18.73 -1.16
C ALA A 529 1.53 18.49 0.19
N VAL A 530 1.38 17.24 0.65
CA VAL A 530 0.77 16.93 1.96
C VAL A 530 1.55 17.56 3.10
N ILE A 531 2.87 17.41 3.09
CA ILE A 531 3.74 17.92 4.17
C ILE A 531 3.72 19.46 4.16
N ALA A 532 3.78 20.09 2.98
CA ALA A 532 3.72 21.54 2.84
C ALA A 532 2.40 22.12 3.37
N ALA A 533 1.28 21.47 3.04
CA ALA A 533 -0.07 21.94 3.33
C ALA A 533 -0.69 21.36 4.62
N LYS A 534 0.05 20.60 5.45
CA LYS A 534 -0.46 19.88 6.63
C LYS A 534 -1.46 20.64 7.51
N ARG A 535 -1.26 21.95 7.73
CA ARG A 535 -2.12 22.80 8.58
C ARG A 535 -3.36 23.35 7.87
N LEU A 536 -3.41 23.22 6.55
CA LEU A 536 -4.45 23.75 5.66
C LEU A 536 -5.32 22.63 5.06
N LEU A 537 -5.15 21.38 5.49
CA LEU A 537 -5.96 20.25 5.00
C LEU A 537 -7.33 20.19 5.71
N PRO A 538 -8.40 19.76 5.02
CA PRO A 538 -9.75 19.79 5.55
C PRO A 538 -9.94 18.76 6.67
N GLY A 539 -10.71 19.12 7.71
CA GLY A 539 -11.03 18.22 8.83
C GLY A 539 -9.94 18.12 9.90
N ALA A 540 -10.35 17.85 11.15
CA ALA A 540 -9.44 17.82 12.31
C ALA A 540 -8.26 16.85 12.16
N ASN A 541 -8.46 15.74 11.43
CA ASN A 541 -7.46 14.71 11.16
C ASN A 541 -7.07 14.61 9.66
N GLY A 542 -7.42 15.59 8.83
CA GLY A 542 -7.27 15.50 7.37
C GLY A 542 -5.84 15.23 6.91
N ALA A 543 -4.86 15.88 7.54
CA ALA A 543 -3.47 15.63 7.21
C ALA A 543 -2.97 14.25 7.63
N GLN A 544 -3.47 13.71 8.74
CA GLN A 544 -3.15 12.34 9.15
C GLN A 544 -3.75 11.33 8.18
N SER A 545 -5.01 11.54 7.76
CA SER A 545 -5.65 10.71 6.73
C SER A 545 -4.89 10.80 5.41
N ALA A 546 -4.49 12.00 4.97
CA ALA A 546 -3.73 12.17 3.75
C ALA A 546 -2.36 11.48 3.79
N LEU A 547 -1.63 11.62 4.89
CA LEU A 547 -0.34 10.94 5.07
C LEU A 547 -0.50 9.42 5.13
N LEU A 548 -1.54 8.90 5.80
CA LEU A 548 -1.77 7.46 5.88
C LEU A 548 -2.14 6.87 4.52
N GLY A 549 -3.03 7.53 3.77
CA GLY A 549 -3.42 7.08 2.42
C GLY A 549 -2.25 7.15 1.44
N TRP A 550 -1.45 8.22 1.52
CA TRP A 550 -0.21 8.33 0.78
C TRP A 550 0.79 7.23 1.17
N ALA A 551 0.96 6.92 2.45
CA ALA A 551 1.90 5.89 2.91
C ALA A 551 1.52 4.50 2.38
N ILE A 552 0.24 4.11 2.47
CA ILE A 552 -0.28 2.86 1.88
C ILE A 552 0.04 2.83 0.38
N GLY A 553 -0.22 3.94 -0.31
CA GLY A 553 0.06 4.10 -1.72
C GLY A 553 1.54 4.04 -2.10
N ALA A 554 2.41 4.67 -1.32
CA ALA A 554 3.85 4.69 -1.52
C ALA A 554 4.45 3.30 -1.32
N CYS A 555 4.00 2.56 -0.30
CA CYS A 555 4.37 1.15 -0.09
C CYS A 555 3.95 0.26 -1.27
N LEU A 556 2.89 0.61 -2.00
CA LEU A 556 2.47 -0.11 -3.21
C LEU A 556 3.30 0.29 -4.45
N PHE A 557 3.42 1.59 -4.73
CA PHE A 557 4.00 2.05 -6.00
C PHE A 557 5.51 2.14 -6.02
N LEU A 558 6.18 2.51 -4.93
CA LEU A 558 7.64 2.63 -4.93
C LEU A 558 8.32 1.32 -5.34
N PRO A 559 7.90 0.16 -4.80
CA PRO A 559 8.55 -1.08 -5.19
C PRO A 559 8.18 -1.56 -6.61
N ILE A 560 6.93 -1.33 -7.06
CA ILE A 560 6.51 -1.62 -8.44
C ILE A 560 7.30 -0.77 -9.43
N SER A 561 7.45 0.53 -9.13
CA SER A 561 8.24 1.47 -9.92
C SER A 561 9.70 1.03 -9.97
N TYR A 562 10.31 0.69 -8.83
CA TYR A 562 11.68 0.16 -8.80
C TYR A 562 11.84 -1.11 -9.64
N TYR A 563 10.94 -2.08 -9.49
CA TYR A 563 11.02 -3.33 -10.25
C TYR A 563 10.96 -3.09 -11.77
N ILE A 564 10.01 -2.28 -12.23
CA ILE A 564 9.79 -2.06 -13.66
C ILE A 564 10.85 -1.14 -14.28
N VAL A 565 11.20 -0.05 -13.58
CA VAL A 565 12.12 0.99 -14.10
C VAL A 565 13.59 0.59 -13.96
N VAL A 566 13.93 -0.25 -12.98
CA VAL A 566 15.32 -0.60 -12.68
C VAL A 566 15.59 -2.09 -12.89
N MET A 567 14.89 -2.98 -12.20
CA MET A 567 15.21 -4.42 -12.22
C MET A 567 14.96 -5.08 -13.58
N VAL A 568 13.91 -4.64 -14.27
CA VAL A 568 13.56 -5.13 -15.63
C VAL A 568 13.69 -4.01 -16.65
N ALA A 569 14.61 -3.09 -16.41
CA ALA A 569 15.01 -2.09 -17.39
C ALA A 569 15.53 -2.79 -18.65
N SER A 570 15.09 -2.33 -19.82
CA SER A 570 15.65 -2.77 -21.09
C SER A 570 16.71 -1.79 -21.63
N THR A 571 16.91 -0.66 -20.95
CA THR A 571 17.83 0.40 -21.33
C THR A 571 18.72 0.74 -20.15
N ASP A 572 20.01 0.86 -20.44
CA ASP A 572 20.99 1.27 -19.45
C ASP A 572 20.91 2.78 -19.15
N ASN A 573 20.17 3.57 -19.94
CA ASN A 573 20.10 5.04 -19.83
C ASN A 573 19.67 5.55 -18.45
N LEU A 574 18.67 4.95 -17.80
CA LEU A 574 18.27 5.38 -16.45
C LEU A 574 19.12 4.70 -15.37
N VAL A 575 19.41 3.41 -15.54
CA VAL A 575 20.13 2.60 -14.54
C VAL A 575 21.58 3.03 -14.39
N GLU A 576 22.28 3.37 -15.49
CA GLU A 576 23.65 3.91 -15.48
C GLU A 576 23.74 5.28 -14.80
N LEU A 577 22.69 6.11 -14.91
CA LEU A 577 22.68 7.44 -14.28
C LEU A 577 22.45 7.36 -12.77
N MET A 578 21.95 6.23 -12.27
CA MET A 578 21.66 6.02 -10.85
C MET A 578 22.85 5.39 -10.15
N ALA A 579 23.20 5.93 -8.98
CA ALA A 579 24.36 5.46 -8.24
C ALA A 579 24.28 3.97 -7.87
N GLY A 580 25.40 3.27 -8.02
CA GLY A 580 25.48 1.85 -7.70
C GLY A 580 24.66 0.98 -8.65
N ASN A 581 24.60 1.36 -9.94
CA ASN A 581 23.91 0.65 -11.00
C ASN A 581 22.41 0.43 -10.71
N GLY A 582 21.72 1.50 -10.33
CA GLY A 582 20.29 1.42 -9.97
C GLY A 582 20.04 0.83 -8.58
N SER A 583 20.90 1.13 -7.60
CA SER A 583 20.66 0.69 -6.22
C SER A 583 19.31 1.22 -5.67
N VAL A 584 18.67 0.47 -4.77
CA VAL A 584 17.43 0.91 -4.10
C VAL A 584 17.63 2.25 -3.39
N GLY A 585 18.81 2.45 -2.77
CA GLY A 585 19.18 3.71 -2.12
C GLY A 585 19.18 4.90 -3.09
N ALA A 586 19.81 4.74 -4.25
CA ALA A 586 19.82 5.75 -5.31
C ALA A 586 18.41 6.10 -5.80
N PHE A 587 17.57 5.08 -6.03
CA PHE A 587 16.17 5.24 -6.43
C PHE A 587 15.37 6.08 -5.41
N LEU A 588 15.50 5.74 -4.13
CA LEU A 588 14.79 6.46 -3.07
C LEU A 588 15.32 7.89 -2.87
N LEU A 589 16.62 8.13 -3.05
CA LEU A 589 17.21 9.47 -2.99
C LEU A 589 16.70 10.38 -4.12
N ILE A 590 16.58 9.86 -5.34
CA ILE A 590 15.98 10.60 -6.47
C ILE A 590 14.50 10.91 -6.18
N GLY A 591 13.74 9.94 -5.67
CA GLY A 591 12.37 10.15 -5.23
C GLY A 591 12.26 11.20 -4.12
N LEU A 592 13.20 11.22 -3.18
CA LEU A 592 13.27 12.20 -2.10
C LEU A 592 13.59 13.61 -2.64
N ALA A 593 14.47 13.73 -3.64
CA ALA A 593 14.75 15.00 -4.30
C ALA A 593 13.49 15.56 -4.99
N MET A 594 12.76 14.72 -5.72
CA MET A 594 11.47 15.10 -6.34
C MET A 594 10.46 15.58 -5.28
N ALA A 595 10.37 14.87 -4.15
CA ALA A 595 9.48 15.25 -3.05
C ALA A 595 9.91 16.58 -2.41
N GLY A 596 11.22 16.81 -2.28
CA GLY A 596 11.80 18.06 -1.80
C GLY A 596 11.47 19.25 -2.70
N ILE A 597 11.65 19.11 -4.02
CA ILE A 597 11.29 20.14 -5.00
C ILE A 597 9.80 20.45 -4.94
N SER A 598 8.95 19.41 -4.89
CA SER A 598 7.51 19.61 -4.77
C SER A 598 7.09 20.25 -3.45
N PHE A 599 7.76 19.91 -2.34
CA PHE A 599 7.53 20.55 -1.04
C PHE A 599 7.90 22.03 -1.09
N GLY A 600 9.07 22.36 -1.64
CA GLY A 600 9.53 23.74 -1.82
C GLY A 600 8.54 24.55 -2.65
N GLY A 601 8.14 24.04 -3.81
CA GLY A 601 7.19 24.71 -4.69
C GLY A 601 5.82 24.91 -4.04
N ALA A 602 5.29 23.90 -3.35
CA ALA A 602 4.04 24.01 -2.60
C ALA A 602 4.15 25.02 -1.45
N LYS A 603 5.26 25.05 -0.71
CA LYS A 603 5.50 26.05 0.35
C LYS A 603 5.60 27.47 -0.21
N ALA A 604 6.32 27.67 -1.31
CA ALA A 604 6.41 28.96 -1.98
C ALA A 604 5.01 29.44 -2.41
N THR A 605 4.22 28.53 -3.00
CA THR A 605 2.85 28.82 -3.43
C THR A 605 1.96 29.27 -2.27
N LEU A 606 1.96 28.51 -1.18
CA LEU A 606 1.14 28.80 0.01
C LEU A 606 1.54 30.13 0.67
N ALA A 607 2.82 30.50 0.62
CA ALA A 607 3.32 31.77 1.16
C ALA A 607 2.89 33.00 0.34
N LEU A 608 2.50 32.82 -0.93
CA LEU A 608 1.98 33.88 -1.80
C LEU A 608 0.47 34.10 -1.63
N ILE A 609 -0.24 33.19 -0.95
CA ILE A 609 -1.67 33.32 -0.71
C ILE A 609 -1.90 34.29 0.47
N PRO A 610 -2.64 35.40 0.28
CA PRO A 610 -2.95 36.34 1.35
C PRO A 610 -3.67 35.67 2.54
N GLY A 611 -3.28 36.03 3.77
CA GLY A 611 -3.92 35.52 5.00
C GLY A 611 -3.31 34.24 5.58
N ILE A 612 -2.35 33.59 4.91
CA ILE A 612 -1.62 32.45 5.46
C ILE A 612 -0.35 32.96 6.18
N ALA A 613 -0.23 32.70 7.49
CA ALA A 613 0.92 33.10 8.29
C ALA A 613 2.19 32.29 7.97
N GLY A 614 3.38 32.89 8.14
CA GLY A 614 4.67 32.19 8.05
C GLY A 614 5.50 32.45 6.78
N ARG A 615 5.31 33.61 6.10
CA ARG A 615 6.02 33.97 4.86
C ARG A 615 7.55 33.98 4.99
N THR A 616 8.09 34.43 6.13
CA THR A 616 9.53 34.43 6.41
C THR A 616 10.09 33.01 6.60
N SER A 617 9.36 32.14 7.31
CA SER A 617 9.72 30.73 7.45
C SER A 617 9.65 29.98 6.12
N ALA A 618 8.75 30.37 5.20
CA ALA A 618 8.63 29.74 3.89
C ALA A 618 9.89 29.89 3.03
N VAL A 619 10.54 31.07 3.05
CA VAL A 619 11.80 31.29 2.30
C VAL A 619 12.89 30.33 2.78
N ALA A 620 13.06 30.19 4.10
CA ALA A 620 14.03 29.26 4.67
C ALA A 620 13.72 27.80 4.27
N TRP A 621 12.45 27.39 4.31
CA TRP A 621 12.05 26.04 3.88
C TRP A 621 12.25 25.79 2.39
N VAL A 622 12.03 26.80 1.53
CA VAL A 622 12.26 26.71 0.09
C VAL A 622 13.76 26.56 -0.17
N LEU A 623 14.61 27.41 0.40
CA LEU A 623 16.07 27.29 0.25
C LEU A 623 16.61 25.96 0.77
N ALA A 624 16.15 25.53 1.97
CA ALA A 624 16.51 24.23 2.53
C ALA A 624 16.09 23.08 1.60
N SER A 625 14.90 23.17 0.99
CA SER A 625 14.45 22.15 0.03
C SER A 625 15.33 22.07 -1.21
N GLY A 626 15.87 23.21 -1.69
CA GLY A 626 16.80 23.24 -2.82
C GLY A 626 18.16 22.64 -2.49
N ALA A 627 18.70 22.93 -1.31
CA ALA A 627 19.96 22.33 -0.86
C ALA A 627 19.83 20.82 -0.61
N LEU A 628 18.74 20.38 0.03
CA LEU A 628 18.49 18.96 0.29
C LEU A 628 18.19 18.19 -1.01
N ALA A 629 17.46 18.78 -1.96
CA ALA A 629 17.24 18.17 -3.26
C ALA A 629 18.56 18.01 -4.04
N TYR A 630 19.46 19.00 -3.98
CA TYR A 630 20.78 18.90 -4.60
C TYR A 630 21.58 17.74 -4.01
N LEU A 631 21.65 17.67 -2.67
CA LEU A 631 22.38 16.61 -1.97
C LEU A 631 21.80 15.23 -2.31
N ALA A 632 20.48 15.10 -2.34
CA ALA A 632 19.81 13.85 -2.67
C ALA A 632 20.04 13.43 -4.14
N ILE A 633 20.01 14.36 -5.10
CA ILE A 633 20.37 14.07 -6.49
C ILE A 633 21.84 13.67 -6.58
N TYR A 634 22.74 14.45 -5.98
CA TYR A 634 24.17 14.18 -6.00
C TYR A 634 24.49 12.78 -5.45
N LEU A 635 23.92 12.39 -4.31
CA LEU A 635 24.12 11.05 -3.74
C LEU A 635 23.36 9.95 -4.49
N GLY A 636 22.25 10.29 -5.14
CA GLY A 636 21.40 9.35 -5.86
C GLY A 636 21.85 9.07 -7.30
N THR A 637 22.69 9.93 -7.88
CA THR A 637 23.17 9.79 -9.26
C THR A 637 24.63 9.39 -9.33
N GLU A 638 25.01 8.66 -10.37
CA GLU A 638 26.37 8.15 -10.55
C GLU A 638 27.37 9.27 -10.78
N GLN A 639 28.51 9.21 -10.08
CA GLN A 639 29.52 10.27 -10.13
C GLN A 639 30.57 10.03 -11.21
N VAL A 640 30.75 8.78 -11.63
CA VAL A 640 31.73 8.39 -12.64
C VAL A 640 31.09 7.42 -13.63
N ILE A 641 30.80 7.92 -14.83
CA ILE A 641 30.31 7.16 -15.97
C ILE A 641 31.38 7.15 -17.04
N VAL A 642 31.73 5.96 -17.54
CA VAL A 642 32.70 5.77 -18.63
C VAL A 642 31.93 5.35 -19.88
N LYS A 643 31.67 6.31 -20.78
CA LYS A 643 30.90 6.08 -22.01
C LYS A 643 31.37 7.02 -23.11
N TYR A 644 31.28 6.59 -24.37
CA TYR A 644 31.69 7.40 -25.53
C TYR A 644 33.15 7.89 -25.50
N ASN A 645 34.07 7.08 -24.97
CA ASN A 645 35.48 7.45 -24.75
C ASN A 645 35.68 8.70 -23.86
N GLN A 646 34.72 9.00 -22.98
CA GLN A 646 34.78 10.09 -22.03
C GLN A 646 34.42 9.62 -20.61
N VAL A 647 34.84 10.38 -19.62
CA VAL A 647 34.48 10.20 -18.21
C VAL A 647 33.71 11.42 -17.73
N PHE A 648 32.48 11.21 -17.26
CA PHE A 648 31.60 12.28 -16.80
C PHE A 648 30.67 11.79 -15.70
N SER A 649 30.11 12.71 -14.92
CA SER A 649 29.07 12.39 -13.94
C SER A 649 27.67 12.42 -14.57
N ALA A 650 26.71 11.74 -13.94
CA ALA A 650 25.31 11.79 -14.36
C ALA A 650 24.76 13.22 -14.39
N LEU A 651 25.16 14.09 -13.46
CA LEU A 651 24.78 15.50 -13.46
C LEU A 651 25.37 16.27 -14.65
N GLN A 652 26.61 15.96 -15.05
CA GLN A 652 27.19 16.50 -16.29
C GLN A 652 26.42 16.03 -17.51
N PHE A 653 26.05 14.75 -17.56
CA PHE A 653 25.24 14.21 -18.64
C PHE A 653 23.87 14.93 -18.78
N LEU A 654 23.21 15.20 -17.65
CA LEU A 654 21.87 15.80 -17.64
C LEU A 654 21.87 17.32 -17.86
N LEU A 655 22.89 18.04 -17.37
CA LEU A 655 22.88 19.51 -17.34
C LEU A 655 23.83 20.16 -18.35
N SER A 656 24.70 19.41 -19.04
CA SER A 656 25.56 19.99 -20.09
C SER A 656 24.76 20.31 -21.36
N SER A 657 25.24 21.25 -22.16
CA SER A 657 24.56 21.72 -23.37
C SER A 657 24.71 20.74 -24.53
N ASP A 658 25.86 20.08 -24.62
CA ASP A 658 26.15 19.03 -25.58
C ASP A 658 27.09 17.97 -24.99
N ARG A 659 27.22 16.82 -25.66
CA ARG A 659 28.04 15.68 -25.20
C ARG A 659 29.55 15.88 -25.36
N SER A 660 29.98 16.90 -26.10
CA SER A 660 31.39 17.22 -26.34
C SER A 660 31.97 18.25 -25.37
N HIS A 661 31.13 19.10 -24.77
CA HIS A 661 31.49 20.19 -23.88
C HIS A 661 30.78 20.01 -22.53
N LEU A 662 31.40 19.23 -21.65
CA LEU A 662 30.89 18.94 -20.32
C LEU A 662 31.07 20.15 -19.39
N ALA A 663 30.02 20.50 -18.65
CA ALA A 663 30.06 21.62 -17.72
C ALA A 663 31.02 21.36 -16.54
N GLY A 664 31.77 22.39 -16.16
CA GLY A 664 32.63 22.37 -14.96
C GLY A 664 31.82 22.49 -13.65
N PRO A 665 32.43 22.26 -12.48
CA PRO A 665 31.71 22.24 -11.19
C PRO A 665 30.93 23.53 -10.87
N GLY A 666 31.52 24.71 -11.12
CA GLY A 666 30.86 25.99 -10.90
C GLY A 666 29.70 26.24 -11.86
N GLU A 667 29.86 25.83 -13.12
CA GLU A 667 28.82 25.93 -14.13
C GLU A 667 27.64 24.99 -13.84
N LEU A 668 27.92 23.75 -13.41
CA LEU A 668 26.89 22.80 -12.97
C LEU A 668 26.06 23.34 -11.81
N ALA A 669 26.71 23.99 -10.83
CA ALA A 669 26.00 24.60 -9.70
C ALA A 669 25.05 25.72 -10.17
N VAL A 670 25.51 26.59 -11.08
CA VAL A 670 24.66 27.66 -11.65
C VAL A 670 23.50 27.07 -12.45
N ARG A 671 23.76 26.07 -13.31
CA ARG A 671 22.74 25.39 -14.11
C ARG A 671 21.72 24.67 -13.23
N TYR A 672 22.16 24.04 -12.13
CA TYR A 672 21.27 23.45 -11.13
C TYR A 672 20.37 24.50 -10.46
N ILE A 673 20.95 25.62 -9.99
CA ILE A 673 20.17 26.69 -9.35
C ILE A 673 19.13 27.26 -10.32
N ALA A 674 19.50 27.45 -11.58
CA ALA A 674 18.59 27.90 -12.63
C ALA A 674 17.44 26.91 -12.86
N LEU A 675 17.75 25.62 -13.02
CA LEU A 675 16.75 24.55 -13.18
C LEU A 675 15.81 24.46 -11.98
N TRP A 676 16.37 24.42 -10.76
CA TRP A 676 15.60 24.36 -9.53
C TRP A 676 14.68 25.59 -9.40
N SER A 677 15.18 26.79 -9.67
CA SER A 677 14.38 28.02 -9.63
C SER A 677 13.25 28.01 -10.65
N ALA A 678 13.51 27.52 -11.87
CA ALA A 678 12.49 27.36 -12.91
C ALA A 678 11.41 26.36 -12.51
N LEU A 679 11.78 25.22 -11.91
CA LEU A 679 10.84 24.22 -11.39
C LEU A 679 9.98 24.78 -10.27
N ILE A 680 10.56 25.51 -9.31
CA ILE A 680 9.81 26.19 -8.25
C ILE A 680 8.84 27.20 -8.85
N GLY A 681 9.28 28.01 -9.82
CA GLY A 681 8.44 28.97 -10.53
C GLY A 681 7.26 28.31 -11.25
N ALA A 682 7.51 27.21 -11.97
CA ALA A 682 6.49 26.42 -12.65
C ALA A 682 5.47 25.84 -11.66
N ILE A 683 5.93 25.24 -10.56
CA ILE A 683 5.05 24.72 -9.51
C ILE A 683 4.21 25.85 -8.93
N VAL A 684 4.79 27.00 -8.61
CA VAL A 684 4.05 28.16 -8.10
C VAL A 684 2.97 28.61 -9.07
N MET A 685 3.31 28.75 -10.35
CA MET A 685 2.39 29.17 -11.40
C MET A 685 1.21 28.21 -11.58
N VAL A 686 1.46 26.89 -11.55
CA VAL A 686 0.42 25.86 -11.69
C VAL A 686 -0.43 25.75 -10.41
N GLN A 687 0.23 25.73 -9.25
CA GLN A 687 -0.41 25.41 -7.98
C GLN A 687 -1.14 26.60 -7.33
N TYR A 688 -0.72 27.84 -7.60
CA TYR A 688 -1.31 29.04 -7.01
C TYR A 688 -2.84 29.13 -7.19
N PRO A 689 -3.38 29.03 -8.41
CA PRO A 689 -4.84 29.12 -8.59
C PRO A 689 -5.60 27.96 -7.94
N LEU A 690 -5.01 26.77 -7.90
CA LEU A 690 -5.60 25.57 -7.30
C LEU A 690 -5.65 25.65 -5.77
N TRP A 691 -4.56 26.05 -5.12
CA TRP A 691 -4.54 26.27 -3.68
C TRP A 691 -5.45 27.42 -3.26
N ARG A 692 -5.45 28.53 -4.01
CA ARG A 692 -6.33 29.67 -3.73
C ARG A 692 -7.81 29.27 -3.79
N TRP A 693 -8.20 28.51 -4.83
CA TRP A 693 -9.56 27.98 -4.96
C TRP A 693 -9.95 27.03 -3.82
N THR A 694 -9.09 26.06 -3.49
CA THR A 694 -9.38 25.05 -2.45
C THR A 694 -9.38 25.60 -1.03
N VAL A 695 -8.60 26.64 -0.75
CA VAL A 695 -8.58 27.34 0.55
C VAL A 695 -9.77 28.31 0.67
N SER A 696 -10.10 29.04 -0.41
CA SER A 696 -11.17 30.05 -0.42
C SER A 696 -12.58 29.46 -0.26
N ASN A 697 -12.86 28.30 -0.87
CA ASN A 697 -14.15 27.61 -0.76
C ASN A 697 -14.52 27.13 0.66
N ARG A 698 -13.65 27.34 1.65
CA ARG A 698 -13.88 26.92 3.04
C ARG A 698 -14.36 28.06 3.96
N GLY A 699 -14.33 29.30 3.49
CA GLY A 699 -14.86 30.46 4.22
C GLY A 699 -16.35 30.71 3.98
N SER A 700 -17.01 29.95 3.11
CA SER A 700 -18.45 30.04 2.90
C SER A 700 -19.16 29.03 3.82
N PRO A 701 -19.97 29.46 4.79
CA PRO A 701 -20.85 28.52 5.49
C PRO A 701 -21.76 27.89 4.43
N ILE A 702 -21.73 26.56 4.34
CA ILE A 702 -22.71 25.81 3.60
C ILE A 702 -24.04 26.09 4.28
N ALA A 703 -24.88 26.92 3.64
CA ALA A 703 -26.29 27.02 4.00
C ALA A 703 -26.88 25.62 3.86
N VAL A 704 -27.44 25.15 4.97
CA VAL A 704 -28.08 23.83 5.15
C VAL A 704 -29.19 23.62 4.14
#